data_AF-A0A2V1NLW5-F1
#
_entry.id   AF-A0A2V1NLW5-F1
#
_cell.length_a   1.000
_cell.length_b   1.000
_cell.length_c   1.000
_cell.angle_alpha   90.00
_cell.angle_beta   90.00
_cell.angle_gamma   90.00
#
_symmetry.space_group_name_H-M   'P 1'
#
loop_
_entity.id
_entity.type
_entity.pdbx_description
1 polymer ?
#
loop_
_entity_poly.entity_id
_entity_poly.type
_entity_poly.pdbx_seq_one_letter_code
_entity_poly.pdbx_strand_id
1 'polypeptide(L)'
;MRSTRTIPVRPLLIVGVVGAVAGSLLLGPGTARAENERPSREREFTGSAADSGAAAARRALAAPVAELGEDGRGYPRRVVLSPDPVNSADKSIKLGLTPYHAISAKLNSLQRLGNRVSVEVTGRSAGGHRLYLVTVTAPESAAQARAQERTRRLIEDAKVSWAGQVAGYKAPVFFNSNIHGNEWEGTDAALKVIERLATANDARTRDLLAHTRLYFNITANPDGRIAGTRANANGFDLNRDFVTASQPETRAMRRIQIDKQPAVMLDLHGYVNGTLIEPTTPPHGENYEYDLFLKNTYANALGMEKSVNSLGYTPGRDGVEPAQIPFRDQQEGWDDWPPIFTPQYAAYHGTVAAHTVEIPLRVNNAAYDLPVAELRRRAGINTAVAGAAMNATLDFVRARRVQLIADQIEVFRRGARGAAQIPVSSSTVPGVPGIGPEDVYTTTFPRAYVIPSGTTAAARLVDHLIANDIRVTRANSPSGAYLVDMRQPKRGLANALLADGSDISGKVATMYDISGWSLGRLWGAKVERVTTGRLPAAHAISRAAPVSSVPAYGNLRLRLDDPNAYAALNSLLRQGVPARRDSATSVIVPASARRTAVQAARAHNVAFTATPFTGTAPLHRVRVAAAVTSGELFALREMGFEVTPVSTEILNAGFDWASVDVLFASAGLDHARLDAGARSALDRFLAGHGLVGRGAVGAQVNAGAGLLTVTAVEGNEDANGVVRVASSTSQGYAFAYAPVWFTGLGAGVRVEESYAAGNPLVSGHWRARADGTGGPSAAAGRPSVVSGPHAVLFGTEPLFRDHPKGEFPQVAQALFTMAHASSGLVEESG
;
A
#
# COMPACT_ATOMS: atom_id res chain seq x y z
N MET A 1 11.89 16.35 64.32
CA MET A 1 12.65 17.50 63.78
C MET A 1 13.82 16.97 62.94
N ARG A 2 14.35 17.77 62.01
CA ARG A 2 15.36 17.36 61.02
C ARG A 2 16.71 16.97 61.67
N SER A 3 17.37 15.95 61.12
CA SER A 3 18.85 15.91 61.09
C SER A 3 19.33 15.17 59.84
N THR A 4 20.53 15.52 59.40
CA THR A 4 21.18 15.17 58.13
C THR A 4 21.91 13.83 58.15
N ARG A 5 22.22 13.29 56.96
CA ARG A 5 23.58 12.80 56.64
C ARG A 5 23.83 12.63 55.13
N THR A 6 24.85 13.35 54.64
CA THR A 6 25.70 13.04 53.47
C THR A 6 26.71 11.94 53.87
N ILE A 7 27.69 11.41 53.11
CA ILE A 7 28.47 11.69 51.87
C ILE A 7 28.87 10.27 51.27
N PRO A 8 29.86 10.01 50.38
CA PRO A 8 30.83 10.82 49.60
C PRO A 8 30.80 10.49 48.06
N VAL A 9 31.91 10.70 47.33
CA VAL A 9 32.12 10.44 45.87
C VAL A 9 33.56 9.90 45.62
N ARG A 10 33.72 8.95 44.67
CA ARG A 10 34.99 8.53 43.98
C ARG A 10 36.07 7.78 44.81
N PRO A 11 36.91 6.90 44.19
CA PRO A 11 37.90 7.24 43.14
C PRO A 11 37.95 6.34 41.88
N LEU A 12 38.64 6.86 40.84
CA LEU A 12 39.17 6.07 39.71
C LEU A 12 40.41 5.28 40.15
N LEU A 13 40.69 4.16 39.48
CA LEU A 13 41.99 3.50 39.49
C LEU A 13 42.34 3.04 38.07
N ILE A 14 43.51 3.44 37.59
CA ILE A 14 44.15 2.94 36.37
C ILE A 14 45.30 2.02 36.81
N VAL A 15 45.28 0.77 36.35
CA VAL A 15 46.45 -0.12 36.31
C VAL A 15 46.38 -0.90 35.01
N GLY A 16 47.52 -1.11 34.35
CA GLY A 16 47.64 -2.01 33.19
C GLY A 16 48.78 -3.01 33.38
N VAL A 17 49.05 -3.76 32.30
CA VAL A 17 50.22 -4.64 32.04
C VAL A 17 50.04 -6.15 32.34
N VAL A 18 49.87 -6.89 31.23
CA VAL A 18 50.39 -8.25 30.89
C VAL A 18 49.88 -9.51 31.65
N GLY A 19 48.99 -10.25 30.98
CA GLY A 19 49.31 -11.53 30.31
C GLY A 19 49.56 -12.82 31.12
N ALA A 20 48.61 -13.76 31.07
CA ALA A 20 48.85 -15.22 31.03
C ALA A 20 47.60 -15.98 30.52
N VAL A 21 47.79 -17.18 29.95
CA VAL A 21 46.75 -18.01 29.31
C VAL A 21 46.17 -19.04 30.28
N ALA A 22 44.84 -19.15 30.36
CA ALA A 22 44.12 -20.38 30.73
C ALA A 22 42.68 -20.31 30.19
N GLY A 23 42.20 -21.38 29.54
CA GLY A 23 40.92 -21.38 28.82
C GLY A 23 39.72 -21.76 29.69
N SER A 24 38.53 -21.27 29.29
CA SER A 24 37.24 -21.88 29.60
C SER A 24 36.22 -21.44 28.54
N LEU A 25 35.87 -22.36 27.63
CA LEU A 25 34.89 -22.15 26.58
C LEU A 25 33.47 -22.15 27.15
N LEU A 26 33.01 -20.99 27.62
CA LEU A 26 31.59 -20.69 27.76
C LEU A 26 31.12 -19.90 26.54
N LEU A 27 31.00 -20.60 25.41
CA LEU A 27 30.24 -20.11 24.27
C LEU A 27 28.76 -20.11 24.66
N GLY A 28 28.28 -18.97 25.16
CA GLY A 28 26.84 -18.72 25.19
C GLY A 28 26.28 -18.83 23.77
N PRO A 29 25.01 -19.25 23.59
CA PRO A 29 24.40 -19.28 22.27
C PRO A 29 24.44 -17.87 21.69
N GLY A 30 25.22 -17.68 20.63
CA GLY A 30 25.24 -16.43 19.89
C GLY A 30 23.82 -16.20 19.37
N THR A 31 23.18 -15.12 19.84
CA THR A 31 21.94 -14.67 19.21
C THR A 31 22.26 -14.40 17.76
N ALA A 32 21.57 -15.11 16.86
CA ALA A 32 21.63 -14.83 15.44
C ALA A 32 21.09 -13.41 15.23
N ARG A 33 21.99 -12.42 15.21
CA ARG A 33 21.67 -11.12 14.64
C ARG A 33 21.26 -11.40 13.21
N ALA A 34 20.00 -11.11 12.88
CA ALA A 34 19.63 -10.83 11.51
C ALA A 34 20.70 -9.88 10.94
N GLU A 35 21.24 -10.20 9.76
CA GLU A 35 22.16 -9.28 9.10
C GLU A 35 21.45 -7.93 8.98
N ASN A 36 22.13 -6.85 9.37
CA ASN A 36 21.59 -5.49 9.33
C ASN A 36 21.48 -4.97 7.87
N GLU A 37 21.00 -5.79 6.94
CA GLU A 37 20.22 -5.28 5.80
C GLU A 37 18.97 -4.63 6.42
N ARG A 38 19.08 -3.34 6.77
CA ARG A 38 17.91 -2.51 7.08
C ARG A 38 16.87 -2.82 5.99
N PRO A 39 15.63 -3.20 6.36
CA PRO A 39 14.64 -3.57 5.38
C PRO A 39 14.54 -2.50 4.32
N SER A 40 14.65 -2.95 3.07
CA SER A 40 14.93 -2.06 1.96
C SER A 40 13.76 -1.07 1.81
N ARG A 41 14.10 0.23 1.83
CA ARG A 41 13.32 1.22 1.07
C ARG A 41 13.21 0.76 -0.40
N GLU A 42 12.60 1.57 -1.24
CA GLU A 42 13.01 1.60 -2.65
C GLU A 42 14.46 2.10 -2.75
N ARG A 43 15.43 1.23 -2.39
CA ARG A 43 16.70 1.17 -3.13
C ARG A 43 16.28 0.87 -4.55
N GLU A 44 16.39 1.90 -5.38
CA GLU A 44 16.07 1.96 -6.81
C GLU A 44 15.57 0.64 -7.38
N PHE A 45 14.25 0.57 -7.63
CA PHE A 45 13.63 -0.60 -8.24
C PHE A 45 14.33 -0.88 -9.58
N THR A 46 15.16 -1.93 -9.64
CA THR A 46 15.98 -2.26 -10.82
C THR A 46 15.15 -2.88 -11.95
N GLY A 47 13.87 -3.16 -11.71
CA GLY A 47 12.88 -3.30 -12.78
C GLY A 47 12.52 -1.91 -13.29
N SER A 48 12.88 -1.62 -14.53
CA SER A 48 12.62 -0.31 -15.13
C SER A 48 11.11 -0.08 -15.23
N ALA A 49 10.65 1.14 -15.01
CA ALA A 49 9.27 1.50 -15.32
C ALA A 49 8.93 1.27 -16.82
N ALA A 50 9.95 1.14 -17.69
CA ALA A 50 9.80 0.68 -19.07
C ALA A 50 9.21 -0.74 -19.21
N ASP A 51 9.42 -1.63 -18.23
CA ASP A 51 8.85 -2.98 -18.23
C ASP A 51 7.33 -2.98 -17.94
N SER A 52 6.82 -1.89 -17.35
CA SER A 52 5.39 -1.68 -17.09
C SER A 52 4.65 -1.28 -18.37
N GLY A 53 4.17 -2.27 -19.12
CA GLY A 53 3.42 -2.04 -20.36
C GLY A 53 2.08 -1.33 -20.17
N ALA A 54 1.76 -0.34 -21.01
CA ALA A 54 0.54 0.47 -20.91
C ALA A 54 -0.79 -0.34 -20.93
N ALA A 55 -0.78 -1.58 -21.44
CA ALA A 55 -1.91 -2.49 -21.35
C ALA A 55 -2.23 -2.95 -19.91
N ALA A 56 -1.21 -3.10 -19.05
CA ALA A 56 -1.40 -3.50 -17.65
C ALA A 56 -2.02 -2.36 -16.83
N ALA A 57 -1.56 -1.12 -17.03
CA ALA A 57 -2.16 0.06 -16.40
C ALA A 57 -3.62 0.24 -16.82
N ARG A 58 -3.94 0.13 -18.12
CA ARG A 58 -5.33 0.16 -18.61
C ARG A 58 -6.20 -0.93 -18.01
N ARG A 59 -5.69 -2.17 -17.87
CA ARG A 59 -6.44 -3.26 -17.22
C ARG A 59 -6.66 -2.98 -15.75
N ALA A 60 -5.66 -2.50 -15.00
CA ALA A 60 -5.83 -2.11 -13.61
C ALA A 60 -6.89 -1.02 -13.45
N LEU A 61 -6.79 0.09 -14.19
CA LEU A 61 -7.76 1.20 -14.11
C LEU A 61 -9.20 0.78 -14.47
N ALA A 62 -9.37 -0.18 -15.39
CA ALA A 62 -10.69 -0.64 -15.85
C ALA A 62 -11.20 -1.94 -15.18
N ALA A 63 -10.39 -2.63 -14.38
CA ALA A 63 -10.74 -3.95 -13.85
C ALA A 63 -11.92 -3.85 -12.85
N PRO A 64 -12.99 -4.65 -13.06
CA PRO A 64 -14.05 -4.79 -12.07
C PRO A 64 -13.55 -5.60 -10.87
N VAL A 65 -14.07 -5.28 -9.69
CA VAL A 65 -13.92 -6.14 -8.50
C VAL A 65 -15.00 -7.21 -8.56
N ALA A 66 -14.64 -8.49 -8.43
CA ALA A 66 -15.62 -9.57 -8.42
C ALA A 66 -16.38 -9.60 -7.09
N GLU A 67 -17.71 -9.73 -7.14
CA GLU A 67 -18.53 -9.95 -5.94
C GLU A 67 -18.36 -11.40 -5.46
N LEU A 68 -17.92 -11.61 -4.20
CA LEU A 68 -17.67 -12.95 -3.68
C LEU A 68 -18.76 -13.39 -2.70
N GLY A 69 -19.63 -14.30 -3.16
CA GLY A 69 -20.29 -15.25 -2.27
C GLY A 69 -21.74 -15.00 -1.85
N GLU A 70 -22.43 -14.01 -2.43
CA GLU A 70 -23.85 -13.75 -2.16
C GLU A 70 -24.86 -14.55 -3.01
N ASP A 71 -24.40 -15.43 -3.91
CA ASP A 71 -25.26 -16.26 -4.78
C ASP A 71 -26.17 -17.28 -4.04
N GLY A 72 -26.10 -17.33 -2.71
CA GLY A 72 -26.92 -18.19 -1.86
C GLY A 72 -26.63 -19.69 -2.00
N ARG A 73 -25.61 -20.11 -2.77
CA ARG A 73 -25.25 -21.52 -2.97
C ARG A 73 -24.49 -22.07 -1.77
N GLY A 74 -24.76 -23.35 -1.50
CA GLY A 74 -24.04 -24.16 -0.52
C GLY A 74 -22.60 -24.49 -0.94
N TYR A 75 -21.89 -25.22 -0.08
CA TYR A 75 -20.56 -25.76 -0.36
C TYR A 75 -20.62 -27.29 -0.49
N PRO A 76 -19.93 -27.90 -1.48
CA PRO A 76 -18.90 -27.29 -2.31
C PRO A 76 -19.46 -26.54 -3.53
N ARG A 77 -18.86 -25.40 -3.86
CA ARG A 77 -19.10 -24.68 -5.11
C ARG A 77 -18.10 -25.17 -6.15
N ARG A 78 -18.55 -26.02 -7.07
CA ARG A 78 -17.69 -26.57 -8.14
C ARG A 78 -17.71 -25.68 -9.38
N VAL A 79 -16.53 -25.38 -9.90
CA VAL A 79 -16.32 -24.66 -11.16
C VAL A 79 -15.27 -25.42 -11.97
N VAL A 80 -15.59 -25.75 -13.22
CA VAL A 80 -14.60 -26.32 -14.16
C VAL A 80 -13.78 -25.17 -14.71
N LEU A 81 -12.51 -25.09 -14.33
CA LEU A 81 -11.57 -24.12 -14.87
C LEU A 81 -11.09 -24.59 -16.25
N SER A 82 -11.18 -23.73 -17.26
CA SER A 82 -10.40 -23.93 -18.49
C SER A 82 -8.91 -23.97 -18.16
N PRO A 83 -8.06 -24.70 -18.91
CA PRO A 83 -6.60 -24.57 -18.80
C PRO A 83 -6.14 -23.14 -19.08
N ASP A 84 -5.04 -22.72 -18.45
CA ASP A 84 -4.29 -21.53 -18.85
C ASP A 84 -3.28 -21.89 -19.96
N PRO A 85 -2.86 -20.95 -20.81
CA PRO A 85 -1.81 -21.20 -21.81
C PRO A 85 -0.50 -21.66 -21.15
N VAL A 86 0.12 -22.71 -21.70
CA VAL A 86 1.42 -23.20 -21.23
C VAL A 86 2.47 -22.11 -21.44
N ASN A 87 3.19 -21.77 -20.37
CA ASN A 87 4.32 -20.85 -20.42
C ASN A 87 5.56 -21.58 -19.88
N SER A 88 6.52 -21.86 -20.77
CA SER A 88 7.80 -22.51 -20.45
C SER A 88 8.82 -21.57 -19.81
N ALA A 89 8.59 -20.24 -19.87
CA ALA A 89 9.44 -19.23 -19.24
C ALA A 89 9.05 -18.92 -17.78
N ASP A 90 7.98 -19.55 -17.25
CA ASP A 90 7.55 -19.41 -15.86
C ASP A 90 8.69 -19.83 -14.90
N LYS A 91 9.19 -18.86 -14.12
CA LYS A 91 10.37 -19.04 -13.27
C LYS A 91 10.20 -20.09 -12.17
N SER A 92 8.96 -20.41 -11.77
CA SER A 92 8.71 -21.46 -10.77
C SER A 92 9.10 -22.87 -11.26
N ILE A 93 9.20 -23.10 -12.58
CA ILE A 93 9.58 -24.39 -13.18
C ILE A 93 11.01 -24.80 -12.79
N LYS A 94 11.96 -23.85 -12.75
CA LYS A 94 13.36 -24.13 -12.35
C LYS A 94 13.41 -24.69 -10.91
N LEU A 95 12.61 -24.08 -10.03
CA LEU A 95 12.47 -24.43 -8.62
C LEU A 95 11.76 -25.78 -8.37
N GLY A 96 11.19 -26.40 -9.40
CA GLY A 96 10.42 -27.65 -9.26
C GLY A 96 9.06 -27.46 -8.57
N LEU A 97 8.54 -26.22 -8.56
CA LEU A 97 7.26 -25.83 -8.00
C LEU A 97 6.16 -25.87 -9.07
N THR A 98 4.90 -25.76 -8.66
CA THR A 98 3.75 -25.76 -9.58
C THR A 98 3.75 -24.48 -10.43
N PRO A 99 3.92 -24.57 -11.77
CA PRO A 99 3.83 -23.40 -12.63
C PRO A 99 2.40 -22.87 -12.71
N TYR A 100 2.27 -21.55 -12.92
CA TYR A 100 0.98 -20.88 -12.93
C TYR A 100 -0.02 -21.57 -13.86
N HIS A 101 0.43 -21.96 -15.05
CA HIS A 101 -0.43 -22.60 -16.05
C HIS A 101 -0.96 -23.99 -15.65
N ALA A 102 -0.31 -24.65 -14.69
CA ALA A 102 -0.75 -25.95 -14.15
C ALA A 102 -1.72 -25.80 -12.94
N ILE A 103 -1.82 -24.61 -12.33
CA ILE A 103 -2.67 -24.38 -11.15
C ILE A 103 -4.13 -24.72 -11.45
N SER A 104 -4.69 -24.25 -12.56
CA SER A 104 -6.09 -24.53 -12.93
C SER A 104 -6.38 -26.03 -13.08
N ALA A 105 -5.44 -26.81 -13.64
CA ALA A 105 -5.55 -28.27 -13.75
C ALA A 105 -5.44 -28.99 -12.38
N LYS A 106 -4.54 -28.54 -11.49
CA LYS A 106 -4.45 -29.05 -10.11
C LYS A 106 -5.71 -28.74 -9.31
N LEU A 107 -6.24 -27.50 -9.39
CA LEU A 107 -7.47 -27.08 -8.73
C LEU A 107 -8.71 -27.87 -9.22
N ASN A 108 -8.82 -28.12 -10.54
CA ASN A 108 -9.84 -29.02 -11.08
C ASN A 108 -9.72 -30.45 -10.51
N SER A 109 -8.50 -30.93 -10.28
CA SER A 109 -8.25 -32.25 -9.70
C SER A 109 -8.63 -32.31 -8.21
N LEU A 110 -8.28 -31.28 -7.44
CA LEU A 110 -8.64 -31.17 -6.01
C LEU A 110 -10.17 -31.11 -5.80
N GLN A 111 -10.92 -30.44 -6.68
CA GLN A 111 -12.38 -30.43 -6.66
C GLN A 111 -13.03 -31.80 -6.91
N ARG A 112 -12.33 -32.73 -7.58
CA ARG A 112 -12.81 -34.09 -7.84
C ARG A 112 -12.55 -35.07 -6.69
N LEU A 113 -11.64 -34.75 -5.76
CA LEU A 113 -11.29 -35.64 -4.64
C LEU A 113 -12.43 -35.86 -3.63
N GLY A 114 -13.45 -35.00 -3.60
CA GLY A 114 -14.58 -35.14 -2.68
C GLY A 114 -15.54 -33.95 -2.70
N ASN A 115 -16.18 -33.72 -1.56
CA ASN A 115 -17.21 -32.69 -1.37
C ASN A 115 -16.77 -31.51 -0.48
N ARG A 116 -15.47 -31.35 -0.24
CA ARG A 116 -14.92 -30.33 0.68
C ARG A 116 -14.32 -29.11 0.00
N VAL A 117 -13.89 -29.24 -1.26
CA VAL A 117 -13.11 -28.22 -1.99
C VAL A 117 -14.02 -27.46 -2.96
N SER A 118 -13.92 -26.13 -2.93
CA SER A 118 -14.61 -25.20 -3.83
C SER A 118 -13.62 -24.21 -4.41
N VAL A 119 -13.84 -23.76 -5.64
CA VAL A 119 -12.92 -22.82 -6.32
C VAL A 119 -13.71 -21.67 -6.92
N GLU A 120 -13.29 -20.44 -6.60
CA GLU A 120 -13.83 -19.18 -7.08
C GLU A 120 -12.71 -18.42 -7.81
N VAL A 121 -13.03 -17.71 -8.90
CA VAL A 121 -12.09 -16.77 -9.55
C VAL A 121 -12.43 -15.37 -9.07
N THR A 122 -11.51 -14.73 -8.36
CA THR A 122 -11.76 -13.45 -7.65
C THR A 122 -11.48 -12.21 -8.48
N GLY A 123 -10.95 -12.40 -9.69
CA GLY A 123 -10.64 -11.32 -10.62
C GLY A 123 -9.55 -11.73 -11.60
N ARG A 124 -8.90 -10.73 -12.19
CA ARG A 124 -7.68 -10.88 -12.98
C ARG A 124 -6.62 -9.89 -12.53
N SER A 125 -5.36 -10.30 -12.63
CA SER A 125 -4.20 -9.46 -12.39
C SER A 125 -4.05 -8.33 -13.41
N ALA A 126 -3.15 -7.39 -13.16
CA ALA A 126 -2.77 -6.34 -14.10
C ALA A 126 -2.23 -6.92 -15.43
N GLY A 127 -1.56 -8.07 -15.40
CA GLY A 127 -1.13 -8.85 -16.57
C GLY A 127 -2.27 -9.60 -17.27
N GLY A 128 -3.38 -9.85 -16.57
CA GLY A 128 -4.58 -10.50 -17.10
C GLY A 128 -4.78 -11.97 -16.67
N HIS A 129 -3.91 -12.50 -15.83
CA HIS A 129 -3.99 -13.85 -15.26
C HIS A 129 -5.12 -13.95 -14.23
N ARG A 130 -5.76 -15.12 -14.09
CA ARG A 130 -6.86 -15.35 -13.14
C ARG A 130 -6.34 -15.41 -11.70
N LEU A 131 -7.06 -14.78 -10.78
CA LEU A 131 -6.82 -14.86 -9.33
C LEU A 131 -7.73 -15.95 -8.75
N TYR A 132 -7.17 -16.89 -7.99
CA TYR A 132 -7.87 -18.10 -7.53
C TYR A 132 -8.04 -18.14 -6.01
N LEU A 133 -9.29 -18.24 -5.57
CA LEU A 133 -9.65 -18.50 -4.18
C LEU A 133 -10.18 -19.93 -4.03
N VAL A 134 -9.57 -20.71 -3.15
CA VAL A 134 -10.06 -22.04 -2.77
C VAL A 134 -10.72 -21.97 -1.40
N THR A 135 -11.94 -22.48 -1.28
CA THR A 135 -12.60 -22.69 0.02
C THR A 135 -12.59 -24.17 0.37
N VAL A 136 -12.11 -24.51 1.57
CA VAL A 136 -12.15 -25.86 2.15
C VAL A 136 -12.99 -25.85 3.43
N THR A 137 -14.07 -26.62 3.46
CA THR A 137 -14.95 -26.77 4.61
C THR A 137 -15.74 -28.08 4.53
N ALA A 138 -16.33 -28.55 5.63
CA ALA A 138 -17.31 -29.64 5.56
C ALA A 138 -18.56 -29.16 4.80
N PRO A 139 -19.22 -30.03 4.00
CA PRO A 139 -20.34 -29.65 3.14
C PRO A 139 -21.42 -28.83 3.85
N GLU A 140 -21.99 -27.86 3.13
CA GLU A 140 -23.04 -26.98 3.63
C GLU A 140 -24.16 -26.89 2.60
N SER A 141 -25.39 -27.16 3.01
CA SER A 141 -26.58 -26.83 2.21
C SER A 141 -26.67 -25.32 1.96
N ALA A 142 -27.46 -24.94 0.95
CA ALA A 142 -27.75 -23.53 0.67
C ALA A 142 -28.37 -22.79 1.88
N ALA A 143 -29.15 -23.50 2.71
CA ALA A 143 -29.71 -22.94 3.95
C ALA A 143 -28.63 -22.72 5.04
N GLN A 144 -27.72 -23.68 5.24
CA GLN A 144 -26.58 -23.52 6.15
C GLN A 144 -25.66 -22.39 5.70
N ALA A 145 -25.32 -22.32 4.40
CA ALA A 145 -24.47 -21.26 3.87
C ALA A 145 -25.07 -19.85 4.10
N ARG A 146 -26.38 -19.68 3.88
CA ARG A 146 -27.11 -18.43 4.20
C ARG A 146 -27.20 -18.14 5.69
N ALA A 147 -27.24 -19.17 6.55
CA ALA A 147 -27.20 -18.99 8.00
C ALA A 147 -25.83 -18.45 8.46
N GLN A 148 -24.73 -19.02 7.96
CA GLN A 148 -23.38 -18.50 8.23
C GLN A 148 -23.23 -17.04 7.79
N GLU A 149 -23.69 -16.68 6.59
CA GLU A 149 -23.60 -15.30 6.09
C GLU A 149 -24.48 -14.32 6.88
N ARG A 150 -25.68 -14.74 7.32
CA ARG A 150 -26.49 -13.96 8.25
C ARG A 150 -25.74 -13.70 9.56
N THR A 151 -25.10 -14.74 10.10
CA THR A 151 -24.34 -14.64 11.35
C THR A 151 -23.11 -13.76 11.22
N ARG A 152 -22.37 -13.85 10.10
CA ARG A 152 -21.27 -12.92 9.76
C ARG A 152 -21.72 -11.47 9.89
N ARG A 153 -22.82 -11.11 9.22
CA ARG A 153 -23.41 -9.75 9.28
C ARG A 153 -23.88 -9.35 10.68
N LEU A 154 -24.44 -10.27 11.47
CA LEU A 154 -24.83 -9.98 12.86
C LEU A 154 -23.63 -9.70 13.77
N ILE A 155 -22.50 -10.37 13.56
CA ILE A 155 -21.23 -10.13 14.25
C ILE A 155 -20.69 -8.75 13.84
N GLU A 156 -20.59 -8.47 12.55
CA GLU A 156 -20.09 -7.19 12.03
C GLU A 156 -20.95 -6.00 12.49
N ASP A 157 -22.29 -6.12 12.42
CA ASP A 157 -23.24 -5.10 12.89
C ASP A 157 -23.23 -4.86 14.41
N ALA A 158 -22.39 -5.58 15.17
CA ALA A 158 -22.38 -5.59 16.63
C ALA A 158 -23.75 -5.93 17.27
N LYS A 159 -24.56 -6.75 16.56
CA LYS A 159 -25.85 -7.28 17.03
C LYS A 159 -25.68 -8.55 17.89
N VAL A 160 -24.46 -9.06 17.99
CA VAL A 160 -24.03 -10.16 18.86
C VAL A 160 -23.20 -9.56 20.01
N SER A 161 -23.37 -10.08 21.22
CA SER A 161 -22.63 -9.62 22.41
C SER A 161 -21.69 -10.66 23.01
N TRP A 162 -21.81 -11.95 22.66
CA TRP A 162 -20.90 -13.01 23.09
C TRP A 162 -20.98 -14.24 22.17
N ALA A 163 -19.91 -15.04 22.10
CA ALA A 163 -19.75 -16.08 21.07
C ALA A 163 -20.79 -17.22 21.09
N GLY A 164 -21.41 -17.54 22.22
CA GLY A 164 -22.40 -18.64 22.27
C GLY A 164 -23.76 -18.32 21.63
N GLN A 165 -24.08 -17.03 21.42
CA GLN A 165 -25.19 -16.62 20.52
C GLN A 165 -24.97 -17.08 19.08
N VAL A 166 -23.71 -17.37 18.72
CA VAL A 166 -23.27 -17.79 17.39
C VAL A 166 -22.53 -19.12 17.43
N ALA A 167 -22.86 -20.02 18.36
CA ALA A 167 -22.16 -21.30 18.57
C ALA A 167 -22.09 -22.21 17.33
N GLY A 168 -23.02 -22.06 16.38
CA GLY A 168 -22.99 -22.77 15.08
C GLY A 168 -22.22 -22.05 13.96
N TYR A 169 -21.58 -20.91 14.24
CA TYR A 169 -20.79 -20.16 13.26
C TYR A 169 -19.44 -20.86 13.02
N LYS A 170 -19.10 -21.07 11.75
CA LYS A 170 -17.80 -21.63 11.37
C LYS A 170 -16.75 -20.53 11.36
N ALA A 171 -15.67 -20.71 12.10
CA ALA A 171 -14.59 -19.74 12.17
C ALA A 171 -13.93 -19.56 10.78
N PRO A 172 -13.89 -18.35 10.22
CA PRO A 172 -13.23 -18.07 8.95
C PRO A 172 -11.72 -17.89 9.14
N VAL A 173 -10.93 -18.58 8.34
CA VAL A 173 -9.45 -18.52 8.35
C VAL A 173 -8.97 -18.23 6.94
N PHE A 174 -8.08 -17.26 6.76
CA PHE A 174 -7.55 -16.87 5.46
C PHE A 174 -6.04 -17.12 5.35
N PHE A 175 -5.64 -17.78 4.27
CA PHE A 175 -4.24 -17.96 3.88
C PHE A 175 -4.02 -17.23 2.56
N ASN A 176 -3.19 -16.21 2.57
CA ASN A 176 -2.69 -15.54 1.37
C ASN A 176 -1.31 -16.09 1.03
N SER A 177 -0.96 -16.12 -0.25
CA SER A 177 0.28 -16.73 -0.72
C SER A 177 0.78 -16.03 -1.97
N ASN A 178 2.11 -15.83 -2.04
CA ASN A 178 2.78 -15.35 -3.24
C ASN A 178 2.23 -13.98 -3.68
N ILE A 179 2.12 -13.05 -2.70
CA ILE A 179 1.82 -11.62 -2.89
C ILE A 179 3.00 -10.89 -3.53
N HIS A 180 4.20 -11.27 -3.14
CA HIS A 180 5.40 -11.03 -3.91
C HIS A 180 5.58 -12.20 -4.88
N GLY A 181 5.74 -11.89 -6.16
CA GLY A 181 5.72 -12.90 -7.21
C GLY A 181 6.91 -13.87 -7.13
N ASN A 182 8.09 -13.36 -6.78
CA ASN A 182 9.33 -14.12 -6.61
C ASN A 182 9.48 -14.80 -5.22
N GLU A 183 8.36 -15.06 -4.54
CA GLU A 183 8.26 -15.77 -3.25
C GLU A 183 7.23 -16.89 -3.41
N TRP A 184 7.64 -18.01 -4.02
CA TRP A 184 6.76 -18.94 -4.71
C TRP A 184 6.11 -20.02 -3.83
N GLU A 185 6.78 -20.43 -2.75
CA GLU A 185 6.55 -21.71 -2.08
C GLU A 185 5.25 -21.76 -1.25
N GLY A 186 4.72 -20.61 -0.84
CA GLY A 186 3.43 -20.54 -0.14
C GLY A 186 2.28 -21.15 -0.96
N THR A 187 2.30 -20.96 -2.29
CA THR A 187 1.35 -21.57 -3.23
C THR A 187 1.36 -23.10 -3.16
N ASP A 188 2.53 -23.70 -3.21
CA ASP A 188 2.69 -25.15 -3.22
C ASP A 188 2.43 -25.76 -1.83
N ALA A 189 2.73 -25.02 -0.75
CA ALA A 189 2.32 -25.38 0.61
C ALA A 189 0.79 -25.37 0.76
N ALA A 190 0.12 -24.33 0.28
CA ALA A 190 -1.34 -24.23 0.28
C ALA A 190 -1.98 -25.40 -0.49
N LEU A 191 -1.50 -25.70 -1.70
CA LEU A 191 -2.00 -26.81 -2.52
C LEU A 191 -1.85 -28.18 -1.80
N LYS A 192 -0.72 -28.43 -1.13
CA LYS A 192 -0.50 -29.64 -0.32
C LYS A 192 -1.43 -29.72 0.90
N VAL A 193 -1.65 -28.60 1.60
CA VAL A 193 -2.56 -28.53 2.75
C VAL A 193 -4.01 -28.77 2.31
N ILE A 194 -4.45 -28.19 1.19
CA ILE A 194 -5.78 -28.41 0.60
C ILE A 194 -5.96 -29.89 0.22
N GLU A 195 -4.97 -30.52 -0.43
CA GLU A 195 -5.01 -31.93 -0.83
C GLU A 195 -5.15 -32.87 0.36
N ARG A 196 -4.36 -32.65 1.42
CA ARG A 196 -4.48 -33.39 2.68
C ARG A 196 -5.86 -33.21 3.31
N LEU A 197 -6.36 -31.99 3.43
CA LEU A 197 -7.68 -31.70 4.03
C LEU A 197 -8.85 -32.24 3.20
N ALA A 198 -8.69 -32.35 1.88
CA ALA A 198 -9.69 -32.95 0.98
C ALA A 198 -9.78 -34.47 1.18
N THR A 199 -8.65 -35.15 1.37
CA THR A 199 -8.54 -36.63 1.42
C THR A 199 -8.60 -37.22 2.83
N ALA A 200 -8.23 -36.47 3.87
CA ALA A 200 -8.11 -36.99 5.23
C ALA A 200 -9.45 -37.43 5.85
N ASN A 201 -9.44 -38.61 6.49
CA ASN A 201 -10.60 -39.22 7.15
C ASN A 201 -10.37 -39.47 8.65
N ASP A 202 -9.49 -38.69 9.29
CA ASP A 202 -9.29 -38.72 10.73
C ASP A 202 -10.34 -37.83 11.47
N ALA A 203 -10.48 -38.02 12.78
CA ALA A 203 -11.44 -37.28 13.58
C ALA A 203 -11.09 -35.78 13.75
N ARG A 204 -9.81 -35.42 13.80
CA ARG A 204 -9.33 -34.04 13.99
C ARG A 204 -9.63 -33.19 12.75
N THR A 205 -9.43 -33.72 11.54
CA THR A 205 -9.79 -33.03 10.30
C THR A 205 -11.30 -32.87 10.15
N ARG A 206 -12.10 -33.90 10.49
CA ARG A 206 -13.58 -33.77 10.48
C ARG A 206 -14.06 -32.68 11.45
N ASP A 207 -13.55 -32.68 12.67
CA ASP A 207 -13.86 -31.68 13.70
C ASP A 207 -13.43 -30.26 13.28
N LEU A 208 -12.23 -30.10 12.71
CA LEU A 208 -11.76 -28.83 12.14
C LEU A 208 -12.75 -28.31 11.07
N LEU A 209 -13.01 -29.10 10.03
CA LEU A 209 -13.80 -28.64 8.87
C LEU A 209 -15.31 -28.52 9.16
N ALA A 210 -15.80 -29.19 10.21
CA ALA A 210 -17.15 -28.96 10.72
C ALA A 210 -17.30 -27.55 11.32
N HIS A 211 -16.23 -27.02 11.95
CA HIS A 211 -16.26 -25.76 12.69
C HIS A 211 -15.48 -24.61 12.03
N THR A 212 -14.90 -24.80 10.84
CA THR A 212 -14.16 -23.74 10.12
C THR A 212 -14.53 -23.63 8.63
N ARG A 213 -14.28 -22.45 8.07
CA ARG A 213 -14.16 -22.24 6.63
C ARG A 213 -12.75 -21.73 6.35
N LEU A 214 -11.99 -22.51 5.59
CA LEU A 214 -10.60 -22.21 5.28
C LEU A 214 -10.54 -21.64 3.86
N TYR A 215 -10.00 -20.45 3.71
CA TYR A 215 -9.89 -19.73 2.45
C TYR A 215 -8.42 -19.62 2.06
N PHE A 216 -8.07 -19.99 0.83
CA PHE A 216 -6.69 -19.94 0.31
C PHE A 216 -6.66 -19.11 -0.97
N ASN A 217 -6.03 -17.94 -0.95
CA ASN A 217 -5.68 -17.21 -2.17
C ASN A 217 -4.37 -17.82 -2.70
N ILE A 218 -4.47 -18.59 -3.78
CA ILE A 218 -3.41 -19.54 -4.19
C ILE A 218 -2.18 -18.82 -4.74
N THR A 219 -2.38 -17.72 -5.44
CA THR A 219 -1.32 -16.81 -5.89
C THR A 219 -1.92 -15.42 -6.00
N ALA A 220 -1.47 -14.50 -5.15
CA ALA A 220 -1.92 -13.12 -5.14
C ALA A 220 -1.31 -12.32 -6.29
N ASN A 221 -0.06 -12.60 -6.66
CA ASN A 221 0.66 -11.97 -7.77
C ASN A 221 1.11 -13.00 -8.82
N PRO A 222 0.19 -13.49 -9.68
CA PRO A 222 0.55 -14.44 -10.73
C PRO A 222 1.48 -13.84 -11.79
N ASP A 223 1.44 -12.53 -12.02
CA ASP A 223 2.29 -11.86 -13.01
C ASP A 223 3.76 -11.92 -12.60
N GLY A 224 4.05 -11.47 -11.37
CA GLY A 224 5.38 -11.55 -10.79
C GLY A 224 5.82 -12.99 -10.56
N ARG A 225 4.89 -13.92 -10.27
CA ARG A 225 5.19 -15.37 -10.17
C ARG A 225 5.80 -15.91 -11.45
N ILE A 226 5.18 -15.59 -12.59
CA ILE A 226 5.63 -16.02 -13.91
C ILE A 226 6.96 -15.35 -14.26
N ALA A 227 7.07 -14.03 -14.06
CA ALA A 227 8.27 -13.25 -14.42
C ALA A 227 9.47 -13.49 -13.49
N GLY A 228 9.22 -13.92 -12.25
CA GLY A 228 10.21 -13.96 -11.15
C GLY A 228 10.53 -12.59 -10.56
N THR A 229 9.56 -11.69 -10.54
CA THR A 229 9.66 -10.35 -9.95
C THR A 229 8.84 -10.26 -8.67
N ARG A 230 9.27 -9.41 -7.72
CA ARG A 230 8.51 -9.11 -6.51
C ARG A 230 7.17 -8.45 -6.82
N ALA A 231 7.20 -7.37 -7.61
CA ALA A 231 6.04 -6.59 -8.00
C ALA A 231 5.12 -7.28 -9.02
N ASN A 232 3.90 -6.74 -9.19
CA ASN A 232 2.95 -7.14 -10.24
C ASN A 232 3.34 -6.57 -11.63
N ALA A 233 2.52 -6.83 -12.67
CA ALA A 233 2.79 -6.36 -14.04
C ALA A 233 2.80 -4.82 -14.23
N ASN A 234 2.39 -4.03 -13.23
CA ASN A 234 2.53 -2.58 -13.25
C ASN A 234 3.80 -2.07 -12.52
N GLY A 235 4.53 -2.95 -11.83
CA GLY A 235 5.68 -2.60 -11.00
C GLY A 235 5.34 -2.20 -9.56
N PHE A 236 4.14 -2.54 -9.07
CA PHE A 236 3.72 -2.28 -7.69
C PHE A 236 4.07 -3.44 -6.74
N ASP A 237 4.64 -3.13 -5.58
CA ASP A 237 4.59 -4.02 -4.42
C ASP A 237 3.16 -4.01 -3.85
N LEU A 238 2.46 -5.14 -3.99
CA LEU A 238 1.07 -5.28 -3.56
C LEU A 238 0.92 -5.20 -2.03
N ASN A 239 1.96 -5.56 -1.27
CA ASN A 239 2.01 -5.42 0.19
C ASN A 239 2.34 -3.97 0.62
N ARG A 240 2.13 -2.98 -0.28
CA ARG A 240 2.18 -1.54 -0.01
C ARG A 240 0.96 -0.79 -0.54
N ASP A 241 0.01 -1.47 -1.19
CA ASP A 241 -1.10 -0.86 -1.93
C ASP A 241 -2.45 -0.91 -1.18
N PHE A 242 -2.61 -1.63 -0.07
CA PHE A 242 -3.96 -1.94 0.47
C PHE A 242 -4.90 -0.76 0.72
N VAL A 243 -4.40 0.41 1.16
CA VAL A 243 -5.23 1.61 1.37
C VAL A 243 -5.39 2.50 0.16
N THR A 244 -4.52 2.41 -0.86
CA THR A 244 -4.70 3.10 -2.15
C THR A 244 -5.60 2.26 -3.06
N ALA A 245 -5.40 0.93 -3.01
CA ALA A 245 -6.07 -0.10 -3.77
C ALA A 245 -6.05 0.16 -5.29
N SER A 246 -4.92 0.68 -5.79
CA SER A 246 -4.72 1.00 -7.20
C SER A 246 -4.72 -0.26 -8.08
N GLN A 247 -4.21 -1.38 -7.54
CA GLN A 247 -4.02 -2.61 -8.29
C GLN A 247 -5.24 -3.56 -8.19
N PRO A 248 -5.55 -4.32 -9.26
CA PRO A 248 -6.69 -5.25 -9.24
C PRO A 248 -6.47 -6.44 -8.29
N GLU A 249 -5.23 -6.88 -8.09
CA GLU A 249 -4.87 -7.93 -7.14
C GLU A 249 -5.19 -7.49 -5.70
N THR A 250 -4.76 -6.29 -5.32
CA THR A 250 -5.06 -5.68 -4.02
C THR A 250 -6.56 -5.54 -3.79
N ARG A 251 -7.31 -5.06 -4.79
CA ARG A 251 -8.77 -4.95 -4.69
C ARG A 251 -9.46 -6.31 -4.54
N ALA A 252 -8.95 -7.36 -5.18
CA ALA A 252 -9.43 -8.72 -4.98
C ALA A 252 -9.11 -9.25 -3.56
N MET A 253 -7.90 -9.02 -3.04
CA MET A 253 -7.52 -9.40 -1.67
C MET A 253 -8.35 -8.66 -0.62
N ARG A 254 -8.52 -7.33 -0.76
CA ARG A 254 -9.44 -6.52 0.04
C ARG A 254 -10.85 -7.11 0.04
N ARG A 255 -11.38 -7.47 -1.14
CA ARG A 255 -12.73 -8.04 -1.25
C ARG A 255 -12.84 -9.41 -0.58
N ILE A 256 -11.80 -10.26 -0.63
CA ILE A 256 -11.74 -11.52 0.14
C ILE A 256 -11.81 -11.21 1.64
N GLN A 257 -11.03 -10.26 2.15
CA GLN A 257 -11.04 -9.93 3.58
C GLN A 257 -12.40 -9.38 4.05
N ILE A 258 -13.03 -8.51 3.26
CA ILE A 258 -14.37 -7.97 3.54
C ILE A 258 -15.43 -9.09 3.52
N ASP A 259 -15.53 -9.85 2.42
CA ASP A 259 -16.62 -10.83 2.22
C ASP A 259 -16.48 -12.07 3.10
N LYS A 260 -15.25 -12.47 3.43
CA LYS A 260 -14.99 -13.69 4.21
C LYS A 260 -14.76 -13.40 5.71
N GLN A 261 -14.52 -12.14 6.08
CA GLN A 261 -14.35 -11.63 7.46
C GLN A 261 -13.49 -12.55 8.35
N PRO A 262 -12.23 -12.85 7.96
CA PRO A 262 -11.38 -13.80 8.68
C PRO A 262 -11.21 -13.42 10.15
N ALA A 263 -11.25 -14.40 11.03
CA ALA A 263 -10.86 -14.24 12.44
C ALA A 263 -9.34 -14.43 12.60
N VAL A 264 -8.74 -15.24 11.72
CA VAL A 264 -7.29 -15.51 11.67
C VAL A 264 -6.80 -15.42 10.22
N MET A 265 -5.64 -14.79 10.01
CA MET A 265 -4.99 -14.66 8.70
C MET A 265 -3.49 -14.98 8.74
N LEU A 266 -3.00 -15.72 7.75
CA LEU A 266 -1.57 -15.79 7.40
C LEU A 266 -1.35 -15.21 6.01
N ASP A 267 -0.32 -14.39 5.86
CA ASP A 267 0.29 -14.04 4.58
C ASP A 267 1.67 -14.70 4.50
N LEU A 268 1.95 -15.42 3.40
CA LEU A 268 3.17 -16.21 3.24
C LEU A 268 4.15 -15.54 2.27
N HIS A 269 5.35 -15.27 2.79
CA HIS A 269 6.42 -14.46 2.20
C HIS A 269 7.77 -15.20 2.20
N GLY A 270 8.78 -14.60 1.57
CA GLY A 270 10.19 -14.97 1.72
C GLY A 270 11.17 -13.79 1.42
N TYR A 271 12.37 -13.72 2.00
CA TYR A 271 13.00 -14.74 2.82
C TYR A 271 13.83 -14.12 3.94
N VAL A 272 13.56 -14.55 5.17
CA VAL A 272 14.32 -14.21 6.38
C VAL A 272 14.81 -15.53 7.00
N ASN A 273 16.12 -15.78 6.97
CA ASN A 273 16.66 -16.98 7.60
C ASN A 273 16.43 -16.93 9.11
N GLY A 274 16.04 -18.05 9.69
CA GLY A 274 15.45 -18.08 11.03
C GLY A 274 13.97 -17.74 11.04
N THR A 275 13.25 -18.05 9.95
CA THR A 275 11.79 -17.94 9.73
C THR A 275 11.09 -16.90 10.62
N LEU A 276 10.95 -15.67 10.11
CA LEU A 276 10.28 -14.59 10.84
C LEU A 276 8.76 -14.83 10.88
N ILE A 277 8.19 -14.80 12.09
CA ILE A 277 6.78 -15.02 12.37
C ILE A 277 6.28 -13.87 13.25
N GLU A 278 5.40 -13.02 12.71
CA GLU A 278 4.77 -11.93 13.47
C GLU A 278 4.03 -12.43 14.73
N PRO A 279 3.94 -11.64 15.83
CA PRO A 279 3.86 -10.17 15.86
C PRO A 279 5.18 -9.41 15.67
N THR A 280 5.03 -8.17 15.24
CA THR A 280 6.00 -7.13 14.86
C THR A 280 6.70 -6.45 16.04
N THR A 281 7.76 -5.67 15.77
CA THR A 281 8.30 -4.67 16.71
C THR A 281 7.47 -3.38 16.68
N PRO A 282 7.67 -2.44 17.63
CA PRO A 282 7.22 -1.06 17.46
C PRO A 282 7.75 -0.41 16.18
N PRO A 283 7.07 0.65 15.66
CA PRO A 283 5.79 1.19 16.15
C PRO A 283 4.55 0.38 15.72
N HIS A 284 3.50 0.36 16.55
CA HIS A 284 2.27 -0.40 16.28
C HIS A 284 1.09 0.49 15.85
N GLY A 285 0.23 -0.01 14.97
CA GLY A 285 -0.87 0.76 14.40
C GLY A 285 -1.89 1.24 15.44
N GLU A 286 -1.89 2.54 15.74
CA GLU A 286 -2.67 3.18 16.81
C GLU A 286 -4.21 3.09 16.68
N ASN A 287 -4.73 2.54 15.58
CA ASN A 287 -6.13 2.66 15.16
C ASN A 287 -6.95 1.34 15.24
N TYR A 288 -6.35 0.20 15.59
CA TYR A 288 -7.06 -1.07 15.85
C TYR A 288 -7.00 -1.48 17.34
N GLU A 289 -7.76 -2.51 17.71
CA GLU A 289 -7.87 -2.99 19.09
C GLU A 289 -6.69 -3.92 19.43
N TYR A 290 -5.51 -3.33 19.69
CA TYR A 290 -4.25 -4.07 19.79
C TYR A 290 -4.22 -5.09 20.93
N ASP A 291 -4.96 -4.86 22.02
CA ASP A 291 -5.10 -5.84 23.12
C ASP A 291 -5.77 -7.16 22.66
N LEU A 292 -6.73 -7.07 21.73
CA LEU A 292 -7.43 -8.23 21.17
C LEU A 292 -6.61 -8.94 20.10
N PHE A 293 -5.78 -8.18 19.38
CA PHE A 293 -4.85 -8.66 18.36
C PHE A 293 -3.65 -9.38 19.01
N LEU A 294 -2.81 -8.64 19.74
CA LEU A 294 -1.51 -9.11 20.24
C LEU A 294 -1.61 -10.41 21.05
N LYS A 295 -2.63 -10.54 21.92
CA LYS A 295 -2.83 -11.74 22.75
C LYS A 295 -3.05 -13.02 21.94
N ASN A 296 -3.65 -12.91 20.76
CA ASN A 296 -4.00 -14.03 19.89
C ASN A 296 -2.91 -14.25 18.84
N THR A 297 -2.38 -13.18 18.23
CA THR A 297 -1.23 -13.23 17.32
C THR A 297 -0.03 -13.87 18.03
N TYR A 298 0.40 -13.36 19.19
CA TYR A 298 1.54 -13.94 19.92
C TYR A 298 1.34 -15.42 20.29
N ALA A 299 0.13 -15.79 20.74
CA ALA A 299 -0.18 -17.18 21.10
C ALA A 299 -0.20 -18.14 19.89
N ASN A 300 -0.56 -17.66 18.70
CA ASN A 300 -0.45 -18.45 17.46
C ASN A 300 1.00 -18.52 16.96
N ALA A 301 1.76 -17.43 17.10
CA ALA A 301 3.18 -17.34 16.72
C ALA A 301 4.03 -18.40 17.43
N LEU A 302 3.88 -18.56 18.76
CA LEU A 302 4.54 -19.62 19.53
C LEU A 302 4.20 -21.04 19.03
N GLY A 303 2.97 -21.24 18.54
CA GLY A 303 2.54 -22.50 17.93
C GLY A 303 3.24 -22.76 16.59
N MET A 304 3.34 -21.73 15.75
CA MET A 304 4.03 -21.79 14.46
C MET A 304 5.54 -21.98 14.64
N GLU A 305 6.20 -21.19 15.50
CA GLU A 305 7.61 -21.34 15.88
C GLU A 305 7.92 -22.79 16.27
N LYS A 306 7.16 -23.33 17.22
CA LYS A 306 7.31 -24.72 17.66
C LYS A 306 7.15 -25.71 16.49
N SER A 307 6.16 -25.51 15.64
CA SER A 307 5.90 -26.40 14.50
C SER A 307 6.99 -26.34 13.44
N VAL A 308 7.54 -25.16 13.15
CA VAL A 308 8.63 -24.94 12.20
C VAL A 308 9.92 -25.55 12.73
N ASN A 309 10.29 -25.26 13.99
CA ASN A 309 11.48 -25.83 14.62
C ASN A 309 11.38 -27.37 14.77
N SER A 310 10.16 -27.92 14.92
CA SER A 310 9.91 -29.37 14.96
C SER A 310 10.09 -30.09 13.62
N LEU A 311 10.30 -29.37 12.50
CA LEU A 311 10.77 -29.98 11.24
C LEU A 311 12.22 -30.49 11.37
N GLY A 312 12.94 -30.04 12.39
CA GLY A 312 14.30 -30.51 12.71
C GLY A 312 15.37 -30.03 11.75
N TYR A 313 15.10 -28.99 10.95
CA TYR A 313 16.11 -28.31 10.14
C TYR A 313 17.12 -27.56 11.03
N THR A 314 18.39 -27.52 10.63
CA THR A 314 19.46 -26.89 11.42
C THR A 314 20.42 -26.06 10.56
N PRO A 315 21.18 -25.12 11.16
CA PRO A 315 22.16 -24.33 10.42
C PRO A 315 23.23 -25.19 9.76
N GLY A 316 23.81 -26.13 10.52
CA GLY A 316 24.91 -26.96 10.06
C GLY A 316 24.55 -28.03 9.02
N ARG A 317 23.28 -28.48 8.94
CA ARG A 317 22.85 -29.49 7.96
C ARG A 317 22.11 -28.88 6.77
N ASP A 318 21.26 -27.89 7.01
CA ASP A 318 20.29 -27.41 6.02
C ASP A 318 20.48 -25.93 5.66
N GLY A 319 21.23 -25.18 6.47
CA GLY A 319 21.39 -23.74 6.36
C GLY A 319 20.25 -22.93 6.99
N VAL A 320 19.42 -23.55 7.84
CA VAL A 320 18.21 -22.96 8.41
C VAL A 320 18.41 -22.64 9.89
N GLU A 321 18.33 -21.36 10.25
CA GLU A 321 18.31 -20.92 11.65
C GLU A 321 16.94 -21.22 12.31
N PRO A 322 16.86 -21.27 13.67
CA PRO A 322 15.59 -21.41 14.38
C PRO A 322 14.61 -20.26 14.07
N ALA A 323 13.31 -20.55 14.06
CA ALA A 323 12.25 -19.56 13.86
C ALA A 323 12.27 -18.46 14.94
N GLN A 324 11.96 -17.22 14.55
CA GLN A 324 12.00 -16.03 15.41
C GLN A 324 10.66 -15.26 15.40
N ILE A 325 10.39 -14.55 16.49
CA ILE A 325 9.20 -13.70 16.68
C ILE A 325 9.65 -12.26 16.93
N PRO A 326 9.49 -11.30 15.99
CA PRO A 326 10.04 -9.95 16.11
C PRO A 326 9.71 -9.24 17.41
N PHE A 327 8.44 -9.27 17.86
CA PHE A 327 8.00 -8.70 19.13
C PHE A 327 8.81 -9.18 20.36
N ARG A 328 9.35 -10.40 20.32
CA ARG A 328 10.10 -11.02 21.42
C ARG A 328 11.62 -10.90 21.22
N ASP A 329 12.07 -10.99 19.98
CA ASP A 329 13.47 -11.24 19.64
C ASP A 329 14.19 -10.02 19.04
N GLN A 330 13.47 -8.95 18.73
CA GLN A 330 13.97 -7.71 18.10
C GLN A 330 13.48 -6.47 18.87
N GLN A 331 14.16 -5.33 18.70
CA GLN A 331 13.83 -4.07 19.42
C GLN A 331 12.98 -3.12 18.56
N GLU A 332 13.43 -2.85 17.34
CA GLU A 332 12.78 -1.99 16.34
C GLU A 332 13.10 -2.53 14.94
N GLY A 333 12.38 -2.05 13.92
CA GLY A 333 12.75 -2.23 12.52
C GLY A 333 11.95 -3.28 11.74
N TRP A 334 10.91 -3.89 12.34
CA TRP A 334 9.93 -4.72 11.64
C TRP A 334 8.52 -4.39 12.14
N ASP A 335 7.96 -3.28 11.67
CA ASP A 335 6.78 -2.64 12.28
C ASP A 335 5.43 -2.92 11.62
N ASP A 336 4.34 -2.66 12.35
CA ASP A 336 2.94 -2.81 11.93
C ASP A 336 2.15 -1.48 11.98
N TRP A 337 2.84 -0.35 11.87
CA TRP A 337 2.22 0.97 11.94
C TRP A 337 1.29 1.28 10.76
N PRO A 338 1.69 1.13 9.48
CA PRO A 338 0.86 1.55 8.37
C PRO A 338 -0.24 0.53 8.02
N PRO A 339 -1.45 0.99 7.64
CA PRO A 339 -2.58 0.14 7.24
C PRO A 339 -2.42 -0.55 5.88
N ILE A 340 -1.19 -0.59 5.32
CA ILE A 340 -0.92 -0.97 3.94
C ILE A 340 -0.44 -2.41 3.77
N PHE A 341 -0.02 -3.06 4.86
CA PHE A 341 0.43 -4.44 4.88
C PHE A 341 -0.77 -5.38 5.01
N THR A 342 -0.74 -6.55 4.37
CA THR A 342 -1.88 -7.48 4.36
C THR A 342 -2.40 -7.86 5.76
N PRO A 343 -1.56 -8.24 6.74
CA PRO A 343 -2.03 -8.63 8.07
C PRO A 343 -2.67 -7.47 8.85
N GLN A 344 -2.07 -6.29 8.75
CA GLN A 344 -2.50 -5.07 9.42
C GLN A 344 -3.82 -4.56 8.83
N TYR A 345 -3.95 -4.57 7.50
CA TYR A 345 -5.21 -4.30 6.82
C TYR A 345 -6.32 -5.29 7.26
N ALA A 346 -5.97 -6.56 7.48
CA ALA A 346 -6.90 -7.56 8.00
C ALA A 346 -7.35 -7.29 9.44
N ALA A 347 -6.48 -6.75 10.30
CA ALA A 347 -6.82 -6.35 11.67
C ALA A 347 -7.91 -5.25 11.69
N TYR A 348 -7.84 -4.28 10.77
CA TYR A 348 -8.89 -3.26 10.59
C TYR A 348 -10.26 -3.82 10.16
N HIS A 349 -10.28 -5.03 9.58
CA HIS A 349 -11.50 -5.76 9.24
C HIS A 349 -11.95 -6.77 10.32
N GLY A 350 -11.38 -6.71 11.53
CA GLY A 350 -11.77 -7.57 12.66
C GLY A 350 -11.07 -8.91 12.69
N THR A 351 -9.95 -9.07 11.99
CA THR A 351 -9.03 -10.20 12.20
C THR A 351 -8.33 -10.04 13.54
N VAL A 352 -8.36 -11.06 14.39
CA VAL A 352 -7.78 -11.00 15.75
C VAL A 352 -6.46 -11.76 15.89
N ALA A 353 -6.05 -12.55 14.90
CA ALA A 353 -4.67 -12.98 14.76
C ALA A 353 -4.25 -12.90 13.28
N ALA A 354 -3.30 -12.02 12.95
CA ALA A 354 -2.80 -11.89 11.58
C ALA A 354 -1.28 -11.92 11.57
N HIS A 355 -0.69 -12.54 10.55
CA HIS A 355 0.76 -12.75 10.49
C HIS A 355 1.31 -12.61 9.07
N THR A 356 2.40 -11.86 8.91
CA THR A 356 3.45 -12.19 7.94
C THR A 356 4.24 -13.41 8.44
N VAL A 357 4.51 -14.36 7.55
CA VAL A 357 5.46 -15.47 7.78
C VAL A 357 6.48 -15.49 6.64
N GLU A 358 7.73 -15.14 6.95
CA GLU A 358 8.87 -15.14 6.04
C GLU A 358 9.60 -16.49 6.09
N ILE A 359 9.63 -17.25 5.01
CA ILE A 359 10.30 -18.56 4.95
C ILE A 359 11.84 -18.42 4.74
N PRO A 360 12.68 -19.39 5.12
CA PRO A 360 14.08 -19.08 5.44
C PRO A 360 15.06 -18.91 4.27
N LEU A 361 14.95 -19.68 3.19
CA LEU A 361 16.06 -19.84 2.24
C LEU A 361 15.81 -19.11 0.91
N ARG A 362 16.53 -18.01 0.64
CA ARG A 362 16.46 -17.28 -0.65
C ARG A 362 16.65 -18.22 -1.86
N VAL A 363 15.67 -18.21 -2.77
CA VAL A 363 15.73 -18.85 -4.12
C VAL A 363 15.45 -17.86 -5.27
N ASN A 364 15.29 -16.58 -4.94
CA ASN A 364 14.99 -15.50 -5.88
C ASN A 364 16.21 -14.61 -6.16
N ASN A 365 16.05 -13.64 -7.07
CA ASN A 365 17.06 -12.64 -7.41
C ASN A 365 18.41 -13.31 -7.74
N ALA A 366 19.53 -12.84 -7.20
CA ALA A 366 20.85 -13.46 -7.40
C ALA A 366 20.94 -14.93 -6.95
N ALA A 367 20.12 -15.37 -5.99
CA ALA A 367 20.08 -16.78 -5.58
C ALA A 367 19.40 -17.67 -6.63
N TYR A 368 18.60 -17.10 -7.55
CA TYR A 368 17.97 -17.85 -8.64
C TYR A 368 18.99 -18.45 -9.63
N ASP A 369 20.24 -17.97 -9.66
CA ASP A 369 21.31 -18.51 -10.50
C ASP A 369 22.02 -19.74 -9.91
N LEU A 370 21.67 -20.14 -8.68
CA LEU A 370 22.17 -21.37 -8.07
C LEU A 370 21.84 -22.63 -8.91
N PRO A 371 22.62 -23.73 -8.72
CA PRO A 371 22.32 -25.01 -9.36
C PRO A 371 20.89 -25.49 -9.08
N VAL A 372 20.24 -26.06 -10.10
CA VAL A 372 18.83 -26.49 -10.03
C VAL A 372 18.56 -27.46 -8.87
N ALA A 373 19.52 -28.32 -8.51
CA ALA A 373 19.41 -29.21 -7.37
C ALA A 373 19.32 -28.45 -6.03
N GLU A 374 20.12 -27.39 -5.85
CA GLU A 374 20.12 -26.57 -4.64
C GLU A 374 18.86 -25.71 -4.55
N LEU A 375 18.42 -25.11 -5.67
CA LEU A 375 17.15 -24.38 -5.75
C LEU A 375 15.97 -25.26 -5.32
N ARG A 376 15.91 -26.50 -5.82
CA ARG A 376 14.87 -27.49 -5.48
C ARG A 376 14.96 -27.95 -4.02
N ARG A 377 16.16 -28.09 -3.46
CA ARG A 377 16.36 -28.37 -2.02
C ARG A 377 15.78 -27.24 -1.16
N ARG A 378 16.17 -26.00 -1.45
CA ARG A 378 15.68 -24.80 -0.74
C ARG A 378 14.16 -24.65 -0.84
N ALA A 379 13.62 -24.71 -2.06
CA ALA A 379 12.18 -24.63 -2.30
C ALA A 379 11.41 -25.75 -1.58
N GLY A 380 11.98 -26.96 -1.51
CA GLY A 380 11.42 -28.07 -0.72
C GLY A 380 11.33 -27.77 0.78
N ILE A 381 12.42 -27.25 1.36
CA ILE A 381 12.50 -26.82 2.77
C ILE A 381 11.50 -25.69 3.05
N ASN A 382 11.52 -24.63 2.24
CA ASN A 382 10.62 -23.48 2.36
C ASN A 382 9.14 -23.89 2.27
N THR A 383 8.80 -24.82 1.36
CA THR A 383 7.44 -25.38 1.27
C THR A 383 7.04 -26.16 2.52
N ALA A 384 7.99 -26.86 3.17
CA ALA A 384 7.73 -27.57 4.43
C ALA A 384 7.52 -26.59 5.60
N VAL A 385 8.33 -25.53 5.69
CA VAL A 385 8.19 -24.46 6.69
C VAL A 385 6.84 -23.75 6.57
N ALA A 386 6.48 -23.30 5.37
CA ALA A 386 5.15 -22.71 5.09
C ALA A 386 4.00 -23.66 5.49
N GLY A 387 4.12 -24.95 5.14
CA GLY A 387 3.16 -25.98 5.54
C GLY A 387 3.06 -26.18 7.05
N ALA A 388 4.17 -26.09 7.79
CA ALA A 388 4.20 -26.19 9.25
C ALA A 388 3.50 -25.00 9.92
N ALA A 389 3.75 -23.77 9.46
CA ALA A 389 3.07 -22.56 9.93
C ALA A 389 1.54 -22.62 9.69
N MET A 390 1.12 -23.02 8.48
CA MET A 390 -0.29 -23.27 8.18
C MET A 390 -0.91 -24.30 9.13
N ASN A 391 -0.23 -25.43 9.36
CA ASN A 391 -0.74 -26.51 10.20
C ASN A 391 -0.92 -26.09 11.66
N ALA A 392 0.07 -25.40 12.23
CA ALA A 392 -0.02 -24.91 13.60
C ALA A 392 -1.17 -23.92 13.78
N THR A 393 -1.42 -23.07 12.78
CA THR A 393 -2.58 -22.16 12.77
C THR A 393 -3.91 -22.90 12.71
N LEU A 394 -4.04 -23.95 11.89
CA LEU A 394 -5.25 -24.78 11.86
C LEU A 394 -5.53 -25.43 13.22
N ASP A 395 -4.48 -25.87 13.92
CA ASP A 395 -4.58 -26.43 15.26
C ASP A 395 -4.93 -25.38 16.33
N PHE A 396 -4.32 -24.20 16.26
CA PHE A 396 -4.64 -23.05 17.11
C PHE A 396 -6.11 -22.64 16.96
N VAL A 397 -6.60 -22.48 15.72
CA VAL A 397 -8.01 -22.16 15.44
C VAL A 397 -8.92 -23.25 15.99
N ARG A 398 -8.62 -24.53 15.74
CA ARG A 398 -9.41 -25.66 16.28
C ARG A 398 -9.55 -25.60 17.80
N ALA A 399 -8.45 -25.33 18.49
CA ALA A 399 -8.40 -25.24 19.95
C ALA A 399 -9.06 -23.97 20.51
N ARG A 400 -8.94 -22.82 19.84
CA ARG A 400 -9.35 -21.49 20.36
C ARG A 400 -10.55 -20.83 19.68
N ARG A 401 -11.23 -21.48 18.72
CA ARG A 401 -12.32 -20.88 17.91
C ARG A 401 -13.34 -20.04 18.69
N VAL A 402 -13.74 -20.46 19.89
CA VAL A 402 -14.73 -19.73 20.71
C VAL A 402 -14.16 -18.40 21.21
N GLN A 403 -12.89 -18.38 21.62
CA GLN A 403 -12.18 -17.17 22.01
C GLN A 403 -11.99 -16.24 20.81
N LEU A 404 -11.52 -16.77 19.67
CA LEU A 404 -11.27 -15.99 18.46
C LEU A 404 -12.53 -15.29 17.93
N ILE A 405 -13.68 -15.98 17.96
CA ILE A 405 -14.97 -15.38 17.60
C ILE A 405 -15.46 -14.38 18.67
N ALA A 406 -15.24 -14.64 19.96
CA ALA A 406 -15.55 -13.68 21.02
C ALA A 406 -14.75 -12.37 20.89
N ASP A 407 -13.46 -12.48 20.56
CA ASP A 407 -12.58 -11.33 20.36
C ASP A 407 -12.95 -10.55 19.08
N GLN A 408 -13.29 -11.22 17.98
CA GLN A 408 -13.79 -10.55 16.76
C GLN A 408 -15.12 -9.82 17.02
N ILE A 409 -16.05 -10.42 17.78
CA ILE A 409 -17.29 -9.75 18.22
C ILE A 409 -16.95 -8.50 19.04
N GLU A 410 -15.99 -8.58 19.94
CA GLU A 410 -15.57 -7.47 20.79
C GLU A 410 -14.97 -6.30 19.98
N VAL A 411 -14.15 -6.56 18.95
CA VAL A 411 -13.64 -5.51 18.04
C VAL A 411 -14.79 -4.68 17.46
N PHE A 412 -15.75 -5.33 16.80
CA PHE A 412 -16.89 -4.64 16.18
C PHE A 412 -17.79 -3.97 17.22
N ARG A 413 -17.99 -4.59 18.39
CA ARG A 413 -18.80 -4.06 19.49
C ARG A 413 -18.18 -2.81 20.13
N ARG A 414 -16.85 -2.75 20.28
CA ARG A 414 -16.16 -1.52 20.70
C ARG A 414 -16.33 -0.44 19.66
N GLY A 415 -16.08 -0.77 18.38
CA GLY A 415 -16.28 0.07 17.20
C GLY A 415 -17.65 0.76 17.19
N ALA A 416 -18.71 -0.03 17.06
CA ALA A 416 -20.09 0.43 16.97
C ALA A 416 -20.57 1.26 18.16
N ARG A 417 -19.98 1.10 19.35
CA ARG A 417 -20.33 1.90 20.54
C ARG A 417 -19.52 3.19 20.68
N GLY A 418 -18.43 3.36 19.92
CA GLY A 418 -17.49 4.46 20.13
C GLY A 418 -16.72 4.33 21.46
N ALA A 419 -16.48 3.11 21.94
CA ALA A 419 -15.72 2.87 23.18
C ALA A 419 -14.24 3.27 23.02
N ALA A 420 -13.58 3.73 24.08
CA ALA A 420 -12.13 3.93 24.06
C ALA A 420 -11.38 2.61 23.79
N GLN A 421 -10.20 2.68 23.17
CA GLN A 421 -9.28 1.53 23.07
C GLN A 421 -8.77 1.14 24.46
N ILE A 422 -8.39 -0.13 24.61
CA ILE A 422 -7.71 -0.63 25.81
C ILE A 422 -6.20 -0.68 25.53
N PRO A 423 -5.36 0.07 26.26
CA PRO A 423 -3.91 -0.02 26.15
C PRO A 423 -3.41 -1.44 26.46
N VAL A 424 -2.36 -1.87 25.73
CA VAL A 424 -1.67 -3.13 26.02
C VAL A 424 -0.87 -3.03 27.32
N SER A 425 -0.88 -4.11 28.09
CA SER A 425 -0.11 -4.28 29.32
C SER A 425 -0.08 -5.77 29.68
N SER A 426 0.73 -6.15 30.67
CA SER A 426 0.74 -7.49 31.24
C SER A 426 -0.60 -7.92 31.87
N SER A 427 -1.51 -6.98 32.19
CA SER A 427 -2.84 -7.28 32.73
C SER A 427 -3.94 -7.35 31.67
N THR A 428 -3.82 -6.62 30.55
CA THR A 428 -4.79 -6.66 29.44
C THR A 428 -4.46 -7.75 28.41
N VAL A 429 -3.17 -8.10 28.28
CA VAL A 429 -2.63 -9.09 27.33
C VAL A 429 -1.80 -10.16 28.09
N PRO A 430 -2.41 -10.93 29.02
CA PRO A 430 -1.67 -11.86 29.87
C PRO A 430 -1.01 -12.98 29.07
N GLY A 431 0.25 -13.28 29.38
CA GLY A 431 1.06 -14.32 28.72
C GLY A 431 1.94 -13.80 27.57
N VAL A 432 1.86 -12.52 27.23
CA VAL A 432 2.81 -11.84 26.34
C VAL A 432 3.89 -11.16 27.21
N PRO A 433 5.16 -11.60 27.14
CA PRO A 433 6.26 -10.97 27.88
C PRO A 433 6.68 -9.67 27.19
N GLY A 434 7.51 -8.86 27.84
CA GLY A 434 8.21 -7.74 27.19
C GLY A 434 7.41 -6.44 27.00
N ILE A 435 6.08 -6.45 27.13
CA ILE A 435 5.25 -5.24 26.88
C ILE A 435 5.74 -4.03 27.70
N GLY A 436 6.23 -3.01 26.99
CA GLY A 436 6.75 -1.75 27.51
C GLY A 436 5.96 -0.53 27.04
N PRO A 437 6.30 0.69 27.52
CA PRO A 437 5.72 1.95 27.03
C PRO A 437 5.85 2.16 25.51
N GLU A 438 6.90 1.60 24.91
CA GLU A 438 7.20 1.59 23.48
C GLU A 438 6.13 0.88 22.63
N ASP A 439 5.35 -0.05 23.21
CA ASP A 439 4.27 -0.79 22.53
C ASP A 439 2.90 -0.11 22.66
N VAL A 440 2.79 0.98 23.42
CA VAL A 440 1.49 1.60 23.73
C VAL A 440 1.10 2.66 22.70
N TYR A 441 0.28 2.23 21.73
CA TYR A 441 -0.31 3.08 20.69
C TYR A 441 -1.84 3.04 20.76
N THR A 442 -2.44 4.21 20.99
CA THR A 442 -3.90 4.41 21.02
C THR A 442 -4.24 5.79 20.50
N THR A 443 -5.44 5.98 19.95
CA THR A 443 -5.92 7.26 19.44
C THR A 443 -7.24 7.69 20.08
N THR A 444 -7.59 8.98 19.93
CA THR A 444 -8.92 9.49 20.31
C THR A 444 -9.78 9.69 19.07
N PHE A 445 -10.71 8.76 18.84
CA PHE A 445 -11.66 8.86 17.74
C PHE A 445 -12.56 10.12 17.88
N PRO A 446 -12.78 10.90 16.80
CA PRO A 446 -13.78 11.97 16.80
C PRO A 446 -15.21 11.41 16.89
N ARG A 447 -16.21 12.30 17.03
CA ARG A 447 -17.63 11.92 16.88
C ARG A 447 -17.90 11.49 15.43
N ALA A 448 -17.43 12.25 14.45
CA ALA A 448 -17.59 11.97 13.02
C ALA A 448 -16.56 12.73 12.16
N TYR A 449 -16.47 12.35 10.89
CA TYR A 449 -15.93 13.21 9.83
C TYR A 449 -17.07 13.68 8.91
N VAL A 450 -16.98 14.91 8.43
CA VAL A 450 -17.89 15.51 7.45
C VAL A 450 -17.11 15.80 6.17
N ILE A 451 -17.63 15.34 5.04
CA ILE A 451 -17.06 15.56 3.72
C ILE A 451 -18.12 16.33 2.89
N PRO A 452 -17.89 17.61 2.55
CA PRO A 452 -18.79 18.37 1.70
C PRO A 452 -19.00 17.67 0.35
N SER A 453 -20.24 17.69 -0.17
CA SER A 453 -20.55 17.08 -1.46
C SER A 453 -20.30 18.05 -2.63
N GLY A 454 -20.31 17.52 -3.86
CA GLY A 454 -20.29 18.34 -5.09
C GLY A 454 -18.93 18.49 -5.79
N THR A 455 -17.82 17.96 -5.25
CA THR A 455 -16.51 17.92 -5.94
C THR A 455 -16.11 16.49 -6.33
N THR A 456 -15.35 16.35 -7.41
CA THR A 456 -14.86 15.05 -7.90
C THR A 456 -14.00 14.35 -6.85
N ALA A 457 -13.11 15.09 -6.18
CA ALA A 457 -12.29 14.57 -5.09
C ALA A 457 -13.12 14.04 -3.92
N ALA A 458 -14.19 14.75 -3.51
CA ALA A 458 -15.08 14.29 -2.44
C ALA A 458 -15.86 13.04 -2.83
N ALA A 459 -16.33 12.95 -4.08
CA ALA A 459 -16.99 11.74 -4.58
C ALA A 459 -16.01 10.55 -4.61
N ARG A 460 -14.80 10.73 -5.16
CA ARG A 460 -13.74 9.71 -5.19
C ARG A 460 -13.35 9.22 -3.80
N LEU A 461 -13.17 10.13 -2.84
CA LEU A 461 -12.88 9.76 -1.45
C LEU A 461 -14.04 8.95 -0.83
N VAL A 462 -15.29 9.37 -1.01
CA VAL A 462 -16.46 8.67 -0.45
C VAL A 462 -16.67 7.29 -1.08
N ASP A 463 -16.56 7.16 -2.41
CA ASP A 463 -16.62 5.87 -3.08
C ASP A 463 -15.49 4.94 -2.60
N HIS A 464 -14.28 5.48 -2.35
CA HIS A 464 -13.17 4.70 -1.81
C HIS A 464 -13.38 4.26 -0.36
N LEU A 465 -13.93 5.11 0.51
CA LEU A 465 -14.32 4.71 1.87
C LEU A 465 -15.33 3.56 1.84
N ILE A 466 -16.37 3.67 1.00
CA ILE A 466 -17.39 2.62 0.83
C ILE A 466 -16.77 1.34 0.24
N ALA A 467 -15.80 1.44 -0.68
CA ALA A 467 -15.07 0.29 -1.21
C ALA A 467 -14.13 -0.39 -0.19
N ASN A 468 -13.81 0.29 0.91
CA ASN A 468 -13.16 -0.26 2.11
C ASN A 468 -14.20 -0.70 3.18
N ASP A 469 -15.47 -0.80 2.81
CA ASP A 469 -16.61 -1.17 3.67
C ASP A 469 -16.77 -0.28 4.92
N ILE A 470 -16.38 0.99 4.79
CA ILE A 470 -16.67 2.03 5.77
C ILE A 470 -18.08 2.55 5.53
N ARG A 471 -18.87 2.63 6.60
CA ARG A 471 -20.27 3.06 6.55
C ARG A 471 -20.31 4.58 6.42
N VAL A 472 -20.78 5.05 5.27
CA VAL A 472 -21.00 6.47 4.98
C VAL A 472 -22.50 6.73 4.87
N THR A 473 -22.94 7.86 5.42
CA THR A 473 -24.30 8.36 5.28
C THR A 473 -24.29 9.72 4.58
N ARG A 474 -25.42 10.12 3.98
CA ARG A 474 -25.60 11.44 3.38
C ARG A 474 -26.64 12.22 4.18
N ALA A 475 -26.29 13.43 4.61
CA ALA A 475 -27.19 14.32 5.33
C ALA A 475 -28.43 14.66 4.49
N ASN A 476 -29.58 14.73 5.15
CA ASN A 476 -30.87 15.09 4.53
C ASN A 476 -31.01 16.61 4.31
N SER A 477 -29.96 17.40 4.53
CA SER A 477 -29.91 18.84 4.28
C SER A 477 -29.68 19.15 2.78
N PRO A 478 -30.01 20.36 2.31
CA PRO A 478 -29.73 20.78 0.93
C PRO A 478 -28.25 20.68 0.52
N SER A 479 -27.32 20.84 1.47
CA SER A 479 -25.88 20.65 1.25
C SER A 479 -25.50 19.20 0.93
N GLY A 480 -26.33 18.23 1.33
CA GLY A 480 -26.15 16.80 1.05
C GLY A 480 -24.77 16.26 1.41
N ALA A 481 -24.15 16.80 2.46
CA ALA A 481 -22.80 16.43 2.90
C ALA A 481 -22.74 14.97 3.36
N TYR A 482 -21.60 14.34 3.16
CA TYR A 482 -21.38 12.96 3.59
C TYR A 482 -20.86 12.95 5.03
N LEU A 483 -21.35 12.00 5.83
CA LEU A 483 -21.01 11.84 7.24
C LEU A 483 -20.44 10.44 7.45
N VAL A 484 -19.25 10.37 8.03
CA VAL A 484 -18.60 9.15 8.50
C VAL A 484 -18.74 9.12 10.01
N ASP A 485 -19.76 8.43 10.51
CA ASP A 485 -20.02 8.29 11.95
C ASP A 485 -18.99 7.32 12.56
N MET A 486 -18.20 7.76 13.55
CA MET A 486 -17.17 6.92 14.18
C MET A 486 -17.70 5.88 15.18
N ARG A 487 -19.02 5.88 15.44
CA ARG A 487 -19.73 4.81 16.14
C ARG A 487 -20.15 3.74 15.14
N GLN A 488 -19.15 3.17 14.47
CA GLN A 488 -19.33 2.11 13.47
C GLN A 488 -18.32 0.98 13.68
N PRO A 489 -18.62 -0.25 13.22
CA PRO A 489 -17.76 -1.42 13.46
C PRO A 489 -16.32 -1.22 12.96
N LYS A 490 -16.15 -0.65 11.76
CA LYS A 490 -14.86 -0.45 11.08
C LYS A 490 -14.27 0.97 11.30
N ARG A 491 -14.56 1.59 12.46
CA ARG A 491 -14.07 2.94 12.82
C ARG A 491 -12.55 3.09 12.73
N GLY A 492 -11.80 2.01 12.96
CA GLY A 492 -10.34 2.04 12.99
C GLY A 492 -9.78 2.39 11.61
N LEU A 493 -10.32 1.73 10.57
CA LEU A 493 -9.97 2.01 9.18
C LEU A 493 -10.42 3.42 8.79
N ALA A 494 -11.64 3.81 9.16
CA ALA A 494 -12.15 5.15 8.89
C ALA A 494 -11.28 6.25 9.51
N ASN A 495 -10.79 6.06 10.75
CA ASN A 495 -9.92 7.01 11.41
C ASN A 495 -8.52 7.02 10.79
N ALA A 496 -7.95 5.83 10.53
CA ALA A 496 -6.66 5.72 9.85
C ALA A 496 -6.70 6.48 8.50
N LEU A 497 -7.72 6.29 7.68
CA LEU A 497 -7.82 6.96 6.38
C LEU A 497 -8.13 8.47 6.46
N LEU A 498 -8.85 8.96 7.47
CA LEU A 498 -9.36 10.35 7.50
C LEU A 498 -8.72 11.27 8.54
N ALA A 499 -8.05 10.72 9.56
CA ALA A 499 -7.31 11.51 10.55
C ALA A 499 -6.05 12.10 9.92
N ASP A 500 -5.52 13.14 10.56
CA ASP A 500 -4.21 13.70 10.22
C ASP A 500 -3.09 12.67 10.40
N GLY A 501 -3.25 11.77 11.38
CA GLY A 501 -2.23 10.83 11.86
C GLY A 501 -1.50 11.38 13.09
N SER A 502 -0.41 10.71 13.48
CA SER A 502 0.46 11.09 14.60
C SER A 502 1.89 11.32 14.13
N ASP A 503 2.59 12.30 14.71
CA ASP A 503 4.05 12.42 14.62
C ASP A 503 4.68 11.38 15.58
N ILE A 504 5.33 10.37 15.02
CA ILE A 504 6.00 9.30 15.75
C ILE A 504 7.54 9.42 15.73
N SER A 505 8.07 10.53 15.21
CA SER A 505 9.52 10.80 15.13
C SER A 505 10.22 10.69 16.48
N GLY A 506 9.51 11.03 17.56
CA GLY A 506 10.01 10.94 18.95
C GLY A 506 9.83 9.57 19.62
N LYS A 507 9.09 8.63 19.01
CA LYS A 507 8.82 7.31 19.58
C LYS A 507 9.81 6.23 19.14
N VAL A 508 10.25 6.26 17.88
CA VAL A 508 11.10 5.22 17.27
C VAL A 508 12.24 5.82 16.46
N ALA A 509 13.34 5.09 16.31
CA ALA A 509 14.53 5.58 15.61
C ALA A 509 14.35 5.60 14.08
N THR A 510 13.66 4.60 13.52
CA THR A 510 13.44 4.41 12.09
C THR A 510 12.03 3.86 11.81
N MET A 511 11.62 3.89 10.54
CA MET A 511 10.43 3.20 10.03
C MET A 511 10.82 2.06 9.09
N TYR A 512 10.00 1.01 9.02
CA TYR A 512 10.12 -0.06 8.02
C TYR A 512 9.66 0.38 6.62
N ASP A 513 8.64 1.25 6.54
CA ASP A 513 8.18 1.89 5.30
C ASP A 513 7.57 3.28 5.61
N ILE A 514 6.29 3.54 5.28
CA ILE A 514 5.65 4.83 5.52
C ILE A 514 4.90 4.91 6.86
N SER A 515 4.72 6.14 7.35
CA SER A 515 4.12 6.46 8.66
C SER A 515 3.05 7.55 8.65
N GLY A 516 2.87 8.25 7.54
CA GLY A 516 1.74 9.16 7.30
C GLY A 516 1.11 8.88 5.93
N TRP A 517 -0.20 9.11 5.81
CA TRP A 517 -0.94 8.92 4.54
C TRP A 517 -2.23 9.78 4.45
N SER A 518 -2.98 9.97 5.56
CA SER A 518 -4.15 10.88 5.66
C SER A 518 -4.87 11.23 4.34
N LEU A 519 -5.80 10.37 3.88
CA LEU A 519 -6.61 10.68 2.69
C LEU A 519 -7.39 11.98 2.90
N GLY A 520 -7.77 12.28 4.15
CA GLY A 520 -8.43 13.53 4.53
C GLY A 520 -7.62 14.81 4.32
N ARG A 521 -6.31 14.71 4.05
CA ARG A 521 -5.44 15.82 3.62
C ARG A 521 -4.93 15.66 2.19
N LEU A 522 -4.52 14.46 1.80
CA LEU A 522 -3.77 14.23 0.57
C LEU A 522 -4.62 13.81 -0.63
N TRP A 523 -5.92 13.56 -0.48
CA TRP A 523 -6.81 13.17 -1.60
C TRP A 523 -7.57 14.33 -2.24
N GLY A 524 -7.28 15.57 -1.88
CA GLY A 524 -7.85 16.78 -2.50
C GLY A 524 -9.28 17.12 -2.08
N ALA A 525 -9.91 16.29 -1.24
CA ALA A 525 -11.24 16.52 -0.69
C ALA A 525 -11.14 17.24 0.66
N LYS A 526 -11.99 18.25 0.88
CA LYS A 526 -12.12 18.86 2.22
C LYS A 526 -12.73 17.83 3.18
N VAL A 527 -12.05 17.58 4.29
CA VAL A 527 -12.57 16.75 5.39
C VAL A 527 -12.56 17.54 6.70
N GLU A 528 -13.70 17.57 7.37
CA GLU A 528 -13.91 18.31 8.63
C GLU A 528 -14.10 17.32 9.78
N ARG A 529 -13.30 17.46 10.85
CA ARG A 529 -13.36 16.64 12.06
C ARG A 529 -14.40 17.20 13.03
N VAL A 530 -15.44 16.43 13.34
CA VAL A 530 -16.45 16.77 14.36
C VAL A 530 -16.11 16.02 15.65
N THR A 531 -15.74 16.74 16.71
CA THR A 531 -15.30 16.13 17.98
C THR A 531 -16.46 15.72 18.89
N THR A 532 -17.52 16.53 18.97
CA THR A 532 -18.66 16.32 19.87
C THR A 532 -20.00 16.63 19.19
N GLY A 533 -21.12 16.43 19.90
CA GLY A 533 -22.46 16.82 19.44
C GLY A 533 -23.26 15.71 18.75
N ARG A 534 -24.48 16.09 18.30
CA ARG A 534 -25.43 15.22 17.60
C ARG A 534 -25.26 15.43 16.09
N LEU A 535 -25.14 14.33 15.34
CA LEU A 535 -25.10 14.39 13.88
C LEU A 535 -26.51 14.71 13.31
N PRO A 536 -26.60 15.42 12.17
CA PRO A 536 -27.87 15.70 11.52
C PRO A 536 -28.52 14.41 11.00
N ALA A 537 -29.82 14.46 10.70
CA ALA A 537 -30.53 13.34 10.07
C ALA A 537 -29.91 13.02 8.69
N ALA A 538 -29.67 11.73 8.45
CA ALA A 538 -28.96 11.24 7.29
C ALA A 538 -29.46 9.83 6.90
N HIS A 539 -29.19 9.42 5.66
CA HIS A 539 -29.48 8.08 5.14
C HIS A 539 -28.20 7.38 4.68
N ALA A 540 -28.14 6.05 4.78
CA ALA A 540 -27.01 5.28 4.28
C ALA A 540 -26.91 5.34 2.75
N ILE A 541 -25.67 5.29 2.22
CA ILE A 541 -25.38 5.29 0.79
C ILE A 541 -24.43 4.14 0.43
N SER A 542 -24.57 3.59 -0.77
CA SER A 542 -23.68 2.57 -1.35
C SER A 542 -22.72 3.12 -2.41
N ARG A 543 -22.82 4.42 -2.70
CA ARG A 543 -21.96 5.19 -3.61
C ARG A 543 -22.15 6.68 -3.38
N ALA A 544 -21.16 7.48 -3.74
CA ALA A 544 -21.28 8.93 -3.84
C ALA A 544 -22.31 9.35 -4.89
N ALA A 545 -22.89 10.53 -4.69
CA ALA A 545 -23.68 11.20 -5.72
C ALA A 545 -22.76 11.61 -6.89
N PRO A 546 -23.16 11.34 -8.17
CA PRO A 546 -22.41 11.78 -9.33
C PRO A 546 -22.21 13.30 -9.38
N VAL A 547 -21.01 13.72 -9.77
CA VAL A 547 -20.62 15.12 -10.00
C VAL A 547 -20.72 15.49 -11.49
N SER A 548 -20.67 14.47 -12.36
CA SER A 548 -20.73 14.60 -13.82
C SER A 548 -21.85 15.52 -14.31
N SER A 549 -21.50 16.67 -14.87
CA SER A 549 -22.47 17.67 -15.35
C SER A 549 -21.91 18.49 -16.50
N VAL A 550 -22.78 18.85 -17.46
CA VAL A 550 -22.43 19.69 -18.62
C VAL A 550 -23.59 20.65 -18.92
N PRO A 551 -23.35 21.98 -18.95
CA PRO A 551 -24.37 22.97 -19.29
C PRO A 551 -24.94 22.83 -20.70
N ALA A 552 -26.22 23.17 -20.85
CA ALA A 552 -26.92 23.15 -22.14
C ALA A 552 -26.47 24.25 -23.11
N TYR A 553 -25.89 25.35 -22.61
CA TYR A 553 -25.51 26.54 -23.38
C TYR A 553 -24.08 27.01 -23.06
N GLY A 554 -23.58 27.97 -23.84
CA GLY A 554 -22.24 28.55 -23.69
C GLY A 554 -21.09 27.60 -24.06
N ASN A 555 -19.87 28.13 -23.99
CA ASN A 555 -18.67 27.29 -23.97
C ASN A 555 -18.54 26.61 -22.60
N LEU A 556 -17.71 25.58 -22.52
CA LEU A 556 -17.65 24.67 -21.38
C LEU A 556 -16.30 24.85 -20.68
N ARG A 557 -16.31 25.45 -19.48
CA ARG A 557 -15.13 25.57 -18.63
C ARG A 557 -14.98 24.32 -17.77
N LEU A 558 -13.81 23.69 -17.83
CA LEU A 558 -13.39 22.61 -16.93
C LEU A 558 -12.36 23.17 -15.95
N ARG A 559 -12.55 22.90 -14.65
CA ARG A 559 -11.53 23.14 -13.62
C ARG A 559 -10.56 21.96 -13.60
N LEU A 560 -9.28 22.25 -13.39
CA LEU A 560 -8.18 21.29 -13.42
C LEU A 560 -7.57 21.11 -12.02
N ASP A 561 -8.42 20.71 -11.07
CA ASP A 561 -8.15 20.60 -9.63
C ASP A 561 -8.31 19.17 -9.07
N ASP A 562 -8.45 18.16 -9.93
CA ASP A 562 -8.42 16.72 -9.60
C ASP A 562 -7.81 15.93 -10.78
N PRO A 563 -7.09 14.82 -10.56
CA PRO A 563 -6.54 13.98 -11.64
C PRO A 563 -7.58 13.52 -12.67
N ASN A 564 -8.84 13.33 -12.28
CA ASN A 564 -9.91 12.98 -13.22
C ASN A 564 -10.23 14.13 -14.21
N ALA A 565 -9.99 15.38 -13.84
CA ALA A 565 -10.15 16.51 -14.76
C ALA A 565 -9.05 16.52 -15.82
N TYR A 566 -7.83 16.14 -15.46
CA TYR A 566 -6.75 15.91 -16.42
C TYR A 566 -7.02 14.70 -17.33
N ALA A 567 -7.53 13.60 -16.77
CA ALA A 567 -7.98 12.45 -17.55
C ALA A 567 -9.07 12.84 -18.57
N ALA A 568 -10.04 13.67 -18.17
CA ALA A 568 -11.07 14.20 -19.05
C ALA A 568 -10.52 15.14 -20.14
N LEU A 569 -9.62 16.07 -19.79
CA LEU A 569 -8.95 16.96 -20.76
C LEU A 569 -8.15 16.16 -21.79
N ASN A 570 -7.27 15.25 -21.32
CA ASN A 570 -6.47 14.42 -22.20
C ASN A 570 -7.33 13.48 -23.07
N SER A 571 -8.45 12.99 -22.54
CA SER A 571 -9.45 12.21 -23.30
C SER A 571 -10.11 13.03 -24.42
N LEU A 572 -10.42 14.30 -24.18
CA LEU A 572 -10.96 15.22 -25.20
C LEU A 572 -9.91 15.55 -26.27
N LEU A 573 -8.67 15.88 -25.86
CA LEU A 573 -7.57 16.20 -26.78
C LEU A 573 -7.22 15.01 -27.69
N ARG A 574 -7.27 13.76 -27.19
CA ARG A 574 -7.15 12.53 -28.02
C ARG A 574 -8.26 12.35 -29.04
N GLN A 575 -9.45 12.87 -28.76
CA GLN A 575 -10.58 12.83 -29.69
C GLN A 575 -10.58 14.03 -30.66
N GLY A 576 -9.50 14.81 -30.72
CA GLY A 576 -9.39 15.98 -31.58
C GLY A 576 -10.27 17.16 -31.15
N VAL A 577 -10.82 17.14 -29.94
CA VAL A 577 -11.58 18.27 -29.40
C VAL A 577 -10.60 19.36 -29.00
N PRO A 578 -10.69 20.58 -29.57
CA PRO A 578 -9.82 21.68 -29.17
C PRO A 578 -10.17 22.14 -27.75
N ALA A 579 -9.15 22.35 -26.93
CA ALA A 579 -9.26 23.03 -25.65
C ALA A 579 -8.33 24.25 -25.63
N ARG A 580 -8.68 25.28 -24.87
CA ARG A 580 -7.86 26.48 -24.68
C ARG A 580 -7.66 26.77 -23.20
N ARG A 581 -6.49 27.29 -22.85
CA ARG A 581 -6.17 27.78 -21.50
C ARG A 581 -7.12 28.92 -21.11
N ASP A 582 -7.52 28.97 -19.85
CA ASP A 582 -8.39 30.00 -19.30
C ASP A 582 -7.82 30.59 -18.01
N SER A 583 -7.17 29.75 -17.20
CA SER A 583 -6.27 30.16 -16.12
C SER A 583 -5.25 29.05 -15.85
N ALA A 584 -4.38 29.24 -14.86
CA ALA A 584 -3.49 28.19 -14.35
C ALA A 584 -4.23 26.88 -13.97
N THR A 585 -5.49 26.98 -13.56
CA THR A 585 -6.31 25.87 -13.04
C THR A 585 -7.61 25.63 -13.83
N SER A 586 -7.74 26.18 -15.05
CA SER A 586 -8.94 25.98 -15.88
C SER A 586 -8.67 26.02 -17.39
N VAL A 587 -9.55 25.35 -18.13
CA VAL A 587 -9.56 25.28 -19.59
C VAL A 587 -10.97 25.42 -20.15
N ILE A 588 -11.07 25.85 -21.40
CA ILE A 588 -12.31 26.04 -22.14
C ILE A 588 -12.37 25.08 -23.32
N VAL A 589 -13.51 24.39 -23.43
CA VAL A 589 -13.89 23.49 -24.53
C VAL A 589 -15.07 24.15 -25.25
N PRO A 590 -15.10 24.20 -26.60
CA PRO A 590 -16.12 24.94 -27.32
C PRO A 590 -17.51 24.30 -27.21
N ALA A 591 -18.54 25.13 -27.34
CA ALA A 591 -19.95 24.72 -27.35
C ALA A 591 -20.28 23.61 -28.36
N SER A 592 -19.52 23.49 -29.47
CA SER A 592 -19.69 22.45 -30.49
C SER A 592 -19.32 21.04 -30.00
N ALA A 593 -18.39 20.92 -29.06
CA ALA A 593 -17.90 19.64 -28.55
C ALA A 593 -18.74 19.06 -27.38
N ARG A 594 -19.90 19.66 -27.07
CA ARG A 594 -20.72 19.33 -25.89
C ARG A 594 -21.09 17.84 -25.78
N ARG A 595 -21.34 17.14 -26.90
CA ARG A 595 -21.64 15.70 -26.89
C ARG A 595 -20.47 14.87 -26.35
N THR A 596 -19.26 15.18 -26.79
CA THR A 596 -18.01 14.54 -26.33
C THR A 596 -17.68 14.94 -24.89
N ALA A 597 -17.91 16.21 -24.53
CA ALA A 597 -17.78 16.68 -23.15
C ALA A 597 -18.72 15.94 -22.18
N VAL A 598 -19.96 15.61 -22.60
CA VAL A 598 -20.89 14.78 -21.79
C VAL A 598 -20.36 13.36 -21.60
N GLN A 599 -19.69 12.77 -22.59
CA GLN A 599 -19.06 11.46 -22.46
C GLN A 599 -17.86 11.52 -21.49
N ALA A 600 -16.98 12.51 -21.64
CA ALA A 600 -15.85 12.72 -20.74
C ALA A 600 -16.29 13.02 -19.29
N ALA A 601 -17.29 13.89 -19.11
CA ALA A 601 -17.88 14.22 -17.81
C ALA A 601 -18.39 12.98 -17.08
N ARG A 602 -19.05 12.06 -17.80
CA ARG A 602 -19.55 10.80 -17.22
C ARG A 602 -18.44 9.79 -16.95
N ALA A 603 -17.50 9.62 -17.88
CA ALA A 603 -16.41 8.65 -17.76
C ALA A 603 -15.44 8.97 -16.61
N HIS A 604 -15.20 10.26 -16.35
CA HIS A 604 -14.26 10.72 -15.33
C HIS A 604 -14.95 11.37 -14.11
N ASN A 605 -16.29 11.40 -14.07
CA ASN A 605 -17.09 12.02 -13.02
C ASN A 605 -16.72 13.50 -12.73
N VAL A 606 -16.60 14.32 -13.79
CA VAL A 606 -16.22 15.75 -13.69
C VAL A 606 -17.33 16.70 -14.16
N ALA A 607 -17.35 17.90 -13.57
CA ALA A 607 -18.30 18.96 -13.89
C ALA A 607 -17.69 20.01 -14.83
N PHE A 608 -18.48 20.44 -15.82
CA PHE A 608 -18.20 21.64 -16.61
C PHE A 608 -19.13 22.78 -16.18
N THR A 609 -18.67 24.03 -16.27
CA THR A 609 -19.49 25.23 -16.06
C THR A 609 -19.65 26.03 -17.34
N ALA A 610 -20.75 26.78 -17.47
CA ALA A 610 -21.01 27.59 -18.66
C ALA A 610 -20.12 28.83 -18.61
N THR A 611 -19.54 29.21 -19.75
CA THR A 611 -18.71 30.41 -19.86
C THR A 611 -18.94 31.12 -21.20
N PRO A 612 -18.95 32.47 -21.24
CA PRO A 612 -18.94 33.23 -22.48
C PRO A 612 -17.53 33.28 -23.12
N PHE A 613 -16.48 33.04 -22.33
CA PHE A 613 -15.10 33.13 -22.79
C PHE A 613 -14.74 31.98 -23.75
N THR A 614 -13.71 32.21 -24.57
CA THR A 614 -13.17 31.23 -25.54
C THR A 614 -11.84 30.63 -25.09
N GLY A 615 -11.09 31.30 -24.22
CA GLY A 615 -9.76 30.89 -23.73
C GLY A 615 -8.60 31.46 -24.57
N THR A 616 -7.47 31.69 -23.92
CA THR A 616 -6.32 32.45 -24.44
C THR A 616 -5.46 31.61 -25.40
N ALA A 617 -4.72 30.63 -24.90
CA ALA A 617 -3.80 29.79 -25.69
C ALA A 617 -4.41 28.41 -26.02
N PRO A 618 -4.22 27.85 -27.23
CA PRO A 618 -4.61 26.47 -27.52
C PRO A 618 -3.79 25.47 -26.68
N LEU A 619 -4.43 24.37 -26.27
CA LEU A 619 -3.74 23.24 -25.66
C LEU A 619 -3.69 22.06 -26.62
N HIS A 620 -2.56 21.35 -26.57
CA HIS A 620 -2.28 20.17 -27.39
C HIS A 620 -2.11 18.95 -26.49
N ARG A 621 -2.07 17.75 -27.09
CA ARG A 621 -1.69 16.53 -26.37
C ARG A 621 -0.24 16.65 -25.91
N VAL A 622 0.04 16.23 -24.68
CA VAL A 622 1.38 16.20 -24.11
C VAL A 622 1.88 14.76 -24.07
N ARG A 623 3.00 14.52 -24.77
CA ARG A 623 3.75 13.26 -24.82
C ARG A 623 4.93 13.38 -23.86
N VAL A 624 5.00 12.48 -22.87
CA VAL A 624 5.94 12.57 -21.75
C VAL A 624 7.01 11.49 -21.91
N ALA A 625 8.28 11.88 -22.02
CA ALA A 625 9.40 10.99 -21.68
C ALA A 625 9.47 10.90 -20.15
N ALA A 626 9.47 9.69 -19.58
CA ALA A 626 9.38 9.51 -18.13
C ALA A 626 10.45 8.57 -17.58
N ALA A 627 11.47 9.13 -16.93
CA ALA A 627 12.41 8.42 -16.05
C ALA A 627 11.88 8.51 -14.62
N VAL A 628 10.95 7.63 -14.27
CA VAL A 628 10.12 7.73 -13.05
C VAL A 628 9.88 6.36 -12.41
N THR A 629 9.41 6.35 -11.16
CA THR A 629 8.95 5.12 -10.48
C THR A 629 7.70 4.53 -11.13
N SER A 630 7.43 3.26 -10.85
CA SER A 630 6.20 2.57 -11.29
C SER A 630 4.91 3.26 -10.80
N GLY A 631 4.93 3.86 -9.61
CA GLY A 631 3.81 4.63 -9.06
C GLY A 631 3.54 5.92 -9.83
N GLU A 632 4.59 6.71 -10.08
CA GLU A 632 4.50 7.91 -10.92
C GLU A 632 4.03 7.59 -12.34
N LEU A 633 4.58 6.55 -12.97
CA LEU A 633 4.18 6.11 -14.32
C LEU A 633 2.68 5.73 -14.36
N PHE A 634 2.18 5.08 -13.32
CA PHE A 634 0.76 4.73 -13.22
C PHE A 634 -0.12 5.98 -13.04
N ALA A 635 0.25 6.89 -12.14
CA ALA A 635 -0.45 8.15 -11.91
C ALA A 635 -0.54 9.03 -13.18
N LEU A 636 0.55 9.13 -13.94
CA LEU A 636 0.57 9.83 -15.24
C LEU A 636 -0.40 9.18 -16.24
N ARG A 637 -0.47 7.85 -16.27
CA ARG A 637 -1.40 7.09 -17.13
C ARG A 637 -2.86 7.17 -16.66
N GLU A 638 -3.12 7.29 -15.35
CA GLU A 638 -4.44 7.55 -14.78
C GLU A 638 -4.96 8.93 -15.21
N MET A 639 -4.12 9.96 -15.09
CA MET A 639 -4.38 11.31 -15.65
C MET A 639 -4.42 11.32 -17.18
N GLY A 640 -4.20 10.17 -17.83
CA GLY A 640 -4.35 9.98 -19.26
C GLY A 640 -3.25 10.65 -20.09
N PHE A 641 -2.04 10.87 -19.58
CA PHE A 641 -0.92 11.30 -20.42
C PHE A 641 -0.47 10.19 -21.39
N GLU A 642 0.07 10.58 -22.54
CA GLU A 642 0.77 9.66 -23.45
C GLU A 642 2.22 9.56 -22.94
N VAL A 643 2.59 8.44 -22.29
CA VAL A 643 3.87 8.31 -21.56
C VAL A 643 4.75 7.23 -22.18
N THR A 644 5.96 7.63 -22.54
CA THR A 644 7.07 6.78 -22.99
C THR A 644 8.11 6.69 -21.87
N PRO A 645 8.25 5.55 -21.17
CA PRO A 645 9.26 5.41 -20.14
C PRO A 645 10.68 5.47 -20.74
N VAL A 646 11.62 6.08 -20.00
CA VAL A 646 13.04 6.16 -20.37
C VAL A 646 13.91 5.89 -19.14
N SER A 647 15.17 5.51 -19.35
CA SER A 647 16.20 5.35 -18.32
C SER A 647 17.56 5.70 -18.92
N THR A 648 18.61 5.77 -18.08
CA THR A 648 19.99 5.96 -18.53
C THR A 648 20.37 4.99 -19.67
N GLU A 649 19.99 3.72 -19.52
CA GLU A 649 20.29 2.64 -20.43
C GLU A 649 19.50 2.77 -21.76
N ILE A 650 18.23 3.20 -21.69
CA ILE A 650 17.40 3.47 -22.88
C ILE A 650 17.94 4.67 -23.66
N LEU A 651 18.37 5.73 -22.98
CA LEU A 651 18.92 6.92 -23.65
C LEU A 651 20.27 6.62 -24.32
N ASN A 652 21.15 5.85 -23.66
CA ASN A 652 22.41 5.38 -24.24
C ASN A 652 22.22 4.40 -25.41
N ALA A 653 21.12 3.64 -25.43
CA ALA A 653 20.74 2.81 -26.58
C ALA A 653 20.20 3.63 -27.78
N GLY A 654 19.95 4.93 -27.61
CA GLY A 654 19.38 5.83 -28.59
C GLY A 654 17.86 6.00 -28.42
N PHE A 655 17.43 7.27 -28.32
CA PHE A 655 16.02 7.63 -28.09
C PHE A 655 15.54 8.70 -29.08
N ASP A 656 14.32 8.54 -29.60
CA ASP A 656 13.68 9.51 -30.49
C ASP A 656 13.04 10.65 -29.70
N TRP A 657 13.81 11.71 -29.48
CA TRP A 657 13.33 12.92 -28.80
C TRP A 657 12.24 13.69 -29.56
N ALA A 658 12.02 13.45 -30.86
CA ALA A 658 10.89 14.05 -31.59
C ALA A 658 9.55 13.38 -31.24
N SER A 659 9.59 12.19 -30.63
CA SER A 659 8.41 11.45 -30.18
C SER A 659 7.76 12.01 -28.89
N VAL A 660 8.40 12.96 -28.20
CA VAL A 660 7.97 13.52 -26.91
C VAL A 660 7.99 15.06 -26.89
N ASP A 661 7.30 15.67 -25.92
CA ASP A 661 7.17 17.12 -25.75
C ASP A 661 7.78 17.63 -24.43
N VAL A 662 7.95 16.75 -23.43
CA VAL A 662 8.46 17.08 -22.08
C VAL A 662 9.17 15.88 -21.46
N LEU A 663 10.21 16.12 -20.67
CA LEU A 663 10.86 15.10 -19.83
C LEU A 663 10.36 15.21 -18.38
N PHE A 664 9.97 14.10 -17.78
CA PHE A 664 9.84 13.94 -16.33
C PHE A 664 10.97 13.03 -15.84
N ALA A 665 11.85 13.54 -14.97
CA ALA A 665 12.92 12.78 -14.34
C ALA A 665 12.81 12.78 -12.81
N SER A 666 12.79 11.58 -12.23
CA SER A 666 12.68 11.34 -10.78
C SER A 666 13.31 10.03 -10.29
N ALA A 667 13.52 9.05 -11.18
CA ALA A 667 14.22 7.79 -10.89
C ALA A 667 14.86 7.18 -12.16
N GLY A 668 15.94 6.40 -12.04
CA GLY A 668 16.50 5.61 -13.14
C GLY A 668 17.25 6.37 -14.25
N LEU A 669 17.31 7.71 -14.20
CA LEU A 669 18.11 8.54 -15.08
C LEU A 669 19.26 9.21 -14.34
N ASP A 670 20.48 8.84 -14.70
CA ASP A 670 21.71 9.42 -14.19
C ASP A 670 22.42 10.16 -15.34
N HIS A 671 22.41 11.49 -15.27
CA HIS A 671 22.99 12.36 -16.29
C HIS A 671 24.52 12.14 -16.47
N ALA A 672 25.23 11.77 -15.40
CA ALA A 672 26.66 11.55 -15.44
C ALA A 672 27.03 10.22 -16.13
N ARG A 673 26.15 9.21 -16.04
CA ARG A 673 26.26 7.92 -16.75
C ARG A 673 25.77 7.92 -18.20
N LEU A 674 25.21 9.03 -18.69
CA LEU A 674 24.92 9.16 -20.12
C LEU A 674 26.21 9.22 -20.94
N ASP A 675 26.25 8.51 -22.07
CA ASP A 675 27.34 8.66 -23.04
C ASP A 675 27.28 10.03 -23.75
N ALA A 676 28.33 10.37 -24.49
CA ALA A 676 28.46 11.67 -25.14
C ALA A 676 27.36 11.95 -26.18
N GLY A 677 26.85 10.91 -26.86
CA GLY A 677 25.78 11.03 -27.85
C GLY A 677 24.42 11.22 -27.18
N ALA A 678 24.10 10.37 -26.19
CA ALA A 678 22.87 10.45 -25.42
C ALA A 678 22.74 11.77 -24.64
N ARG A 679 23.84 12.22 -24.01
CA ARG A 679 23.90 13.53 -23.33
C ARG A 679 23.68 14.68 -24.31
N SER A 680 24.42 14.71 -25.42
CA SER A 680 24.25 15.74 -26.46
C SER A 680 22.85 15.76 -27.09
N ALA A 681 22.14 14.62 -27.09
CA ALA A 681 20.75 14.53 -27.56
C ALA A 681 19.77 15.08 -26.51
N LEU A 682 19.95 14.72 -25.24
CA LEU A 682 19.17 15.24 -24.11
C LEU A 682 19.33 16.75 -23.95
N ASP A 683 20.56 17.28 -23.97
CA ASP A 683 20.85 18.71 -23.85
C ASP A 683 20.18 19.51 -24.98
N ARG A 684 20.25 18.98 -26.21
CA ARG A 684 19.59 19.59 -27.38
C ARG A 684 18.06 19.57 -27.27
N PHE A 685 17.48 18.51 -26.69
CA PHE A 685 16.05 18.45 -26.42
C PHE A 685 15.65 19.50 -25.37
N LEU A 686 16.36 19.55 -24.24
CA LEU A 686 16.09 20.46 -23.12
C LEU A 686 16.37 21.95 -23.44
N ALA A 687 17.22 22.24 -24.43
CA ALA A 687 17.37 23.60 -24.96
C ALA A 687 16.08 24.14 -25.64
N GLY A 688 15.13 23.26 -25.99
CA GLY A 688 13.86 23.62 -26.63
C GLY A 688 12.61 23.03 -25.98
N HIS A 689 12.73 22.35 -24.84
CA HIS A 689 11.62 21.69 -24.13
C HIS A 689 11.88 21.73 -22.63
N GLY A 690 10.82 21.62 -21.82
CA GLY A 690 10.99 21.71 -20.37
C GLY A 690 11.27 20.37 -19.66
N LEU A 691 11.79 20.49 -18.45
CA LEU A 691 11.98 19.41 -17.47
C LEU A 691 10.96 19.53 -16.32
N VAL A 692 10.29 18.43 -15.99
CA VAL A 692 9.68 18.23 -14.67
C VAL A 692 10.64 17.34 -13.87
N GLY A 693 11.28 17.88 -12.85
CA GLY A 693 12.20 17.15 -11.99
C GLY A 693 11.58 16.86 -10.63
N ARG A 694 11.82 15.68 -10.05
CA ARG A 694 11.49 15.40 -8.64
C ARG A 694 12.68 14.82 -7.88
N GLY A 695 12.85 15.24 -6.63
CA GLY A 695 13.85 14.74 -5.70
C GLY A 695 15.29 14.98 -6.16
N ALA A 696 16.22 14.20 -5.60
CA ALA A 696 17.64 14.28 -5.95
C ALA A 696 17.90 14.04 -7.45
N VAL A 697 17.25 13.05 -8.05
CA VAL A 697 17.42 12.70 -9.48
C VAL A 697 16.98 13.85 -10.40
N GLY A 698 15.80 14.42 -10.19
CA GLY A 698 15.33 15.57 -10.97
C GLY A 698 16.24 16.80 -10.81
N ALA A 699 16.75 17.04 -9.60
CA ALA A 699 17.71 18.11 -9.35
C ALA A 699 19.07 17.88 -10.02
N GLN A 700 19.56 16.63 -10.07
CA GLN A 700 20.79 16.25 -10.77
C GLN A 700 20.68 16.43 -12.28
N VAL A 701 19.55 16.02 -12.89
CA VAL A 701 19.29 16.25 -14.33
C VAL A 701 19.22 17.75 -14.63
N ASN A 702 18.52 18.53 -13.79
CA ASN A 702 18.48 19.99 -13.89
C ASN A 702 19.88 20.64 -13.84
N ALA A 703 20.72 20.22 -12.89
CA ALA A 703 22.06 20.75 -12.71
C ALA A 703 22.99 20.34 -13.86
N GLY A 704 22.87 19.09 -14.34
CA GLY A 704 23.65 18.57 -15.47
C GLY A 704 23.37 19.29 -16.79
N ALA A 705 22.10 19.62 -17.05
CA ALA A 705 21.66 20.36 -18.23
C ALA A 705 21.65 21.90 -18.06
N GLY A 706 21.98 22.41 -16.86
CA GLY A 706 22.08 23.85 -16.57
C GLY A 706 20.76 24.64 -16.63
N LEU A 707 19.60 24.02 -16.34
CA LEU A 707 18.28 24.63 -16.60
C LEU A 707 17.86 25.68 -15.57
N LEU A 708 17.98 25.37 -14.26
CA LEU A 708 17.73 26.31 -13.16
C LEU A 708 18.93 26.38 -12.22
N THR A 709 19.36 27.60 -11.93
CA THR A 709 20.35 27.89 -10.89
C THR A 709 19.73 27.74 -9.50
N VAL A 710 19.79 26.52 -8.95
CA VAL A 710 19.37 26.19 -7.58
C VAL A 710 20.28 25.14 -6.96
N THR A 711 20.37 25.14 -5.63
CA THR A 711 21.01 24.07 -4.85
C THR A 711 19.93 23.25 -4.16
N ALA A 712 19.75 22.00 -4.58
CA ALA A 712 18.92 21.03 -3.88
C ALA A 712 19.62 20.55 -2.59
N VAL A 713 18.86 20.40 -1.51
CA VAL A 713 19.33 19.94 -0.20
C VAL A 713 18.48 18.75 0.22
N GLU A 714 19.11 17.59 0.39
CA GLU A 714 18.44 16.36 0.76
C GLU A 714 18.20 16.29 2.28
N GLY A 715 16.93 16.20 2.65
CA GLY A 715 16.47 15.86 3.99
C GLY A 715 16.87 14.44 4.41
N ASN A 716 16.62 14.09 5.67
CA ASN A 716 16.86 12.74 6.16
C ASN A 716 16.13 11.73 5.27
N GLU A 717 16.90 10.79 4.75
CA GLU A 717 16.48 9.82 3.75
C GLU A 717 15.49 8.77 4.28
N ASP A 718 15.37 8.60 5.61
CA ASP A 718 14.31 7.80 6.27
C ASP A 718 12.99 8.56 6.45
N ALA A 719 12.99 9.89 6.26
CA ALA A 719 11.85 10.73 6.60
C ALA A 719 10.67 10.59 5.63
N ASN A 720 9.47 10.46 6.19
CA ASN A 720 8.24 10.29 5.43
C ASN A 720 7.00 10.76 6.22
N GLY A 721 5.98 11.26 5.52
CA GLY A 721 4.72 11.63 6.15
C GLY A 721 3.98 12.82 5.52
N VAL A 722 2.97 13.30 6.23
CA VAL A 722 2.18 14.47 5.83
C VAL A 722 2.85 15.74 6.35
N VAL A 723 3.11 16.70 5.48
CA VAL A 723 3.70 18.00 5.84
C VAL A 723 2.74 19.15 5.55
N ARG A 724 2.84 20.24 6.31
CA ARG A 724 2.25 21.53 5.96
C ARG A 724 3.15 22.27 4.98
N VAL A 725 2.52 22.87 3.98
CA VAL A 725 3.16 23.66 2.93
C VAL A 725 2.44 24.99 2.76
N ALA A 726 3.12 25.96 2.16
CA ALA A 726 2.61 27.27 1.82
C ALA A 726 2.84 27.54 0.33
N SER A 727 1.75 27.72 -0.41
CA SER A 727 1.73 28.19 -1.79
C SER A 727 0.48 29.05 -2.03
N SER A 728 0.38 29.63 -3.23
CA SER A 728 -0.83 30.31 -3.71
C SER A 728 -1.91 29.37 -4.24
N THR A 729 -1.63 28.05 -4.39
CA THR A 729 -2.48 27.12 -5.17
C THR A 729 -2.75 25.74 -4.55
N SER A 730 -1.93 25.28 -3.60
CA SER A 730 -2.04 23.96 -2.95
C SER A 730 -2.93 23.98 -1.70
N GLN A 731 -3.35 22.81 -1.22
CA GLN A 731 -4.32 22.68 -0.12
C GLN A 731 -3.72 22.91 1.28
N GLY A 732 -2.49 23.45 1.35
CA GLY A 732 -1.73 23.66 2.59
C GLY A 732 -1.07 22.39 3.16
N TYR A 733 -1.19 21.26 2.46
CA TYR A 733 -0.58 19.98 2.80
C TYR A 733 0.03 19.32 1.57
N ALA A 734 1.13 18.60 1.77
CA ALA A 734 1.80 17.78 0.76
C ALA A 734 2.33 16.48 1.37
N PHE A 735 2.70 15.51 0.54
CA PHE A 735 3.41 14.31 0.98
C PHE A 735 4.92 14.48 0.90
N ALA A 736 5.62 14.02 1.94
CA ALA A 736 7.07 13.96 1.99
C ALA A 736 7.53 12.49 2.06
N TYR A 737 8.54 12.14 1.26
CA TYR A 737 9.28 10.88 1.34
C TYR A 737 10.71 11.16 0.86
N ALA A 738 11.71 10.96 1.72
CA ALA A 738 13.09 11.46 1.51
C ALA A 738 13.11 12.93 1.01
N PRO A 739 12.51 13.87 1.76
CA PRO A 739 12.17 15.22 1.30
C PRO A 739 13.38 16.02 0.85
N VAL A 740 13.22 16.84 -0.18
CA VAL A 740 14.24 17.78 -0.69
C VAL A 740 13.71 19.21 -0.57
N TRP A 741 14.59 20.18 -0.32
CA TRP A 741 14.26 21.60 -0.46
C TRP A 741 15.32 22.35 -1.24
N PHE A 742 14.95 23.49 -1.80
CA PHE A 742 15.82 24.28 -2.68
C PHE A 742 16.37 25.52 -1.97
N THR A 743 17.63 25.83 -2.24
CA THR A 743 18.37 27.00 -1.74
C THR A 743 19.19 27.60 -2.88
N GLY A 744 19.90 28.71 -2.66
CA GLY A 744 20.78 29.30 -3.68
C GLY A 744 20.04 29.72 -4.97
N LEU A 745 18.80 30.20 -4.84
CA LEU A 745 17.94 30.52 -5.97
C LEU A 745 18.54 31.67 -6.80
N GLY A 746 18.86 31.39 -8.07
CA GLY A 746 19.34 32.38 -9.02
C GLY A 746 18.23 33.27 -9.59
N ALA A 747 18.63 34.23 -10.43
CA ALA A 747 17.70 35.10 -11.12
C ALA A 747 16.72 34.31 -12.00
N GLY A 748 15.45 34.71 -12.00
CA GLY A 748 14.38 34.04 -12.78
C GLY A 748 13.79 32.78 -12.13
N VAL A 749 14.35 32.28 -11.02
CA VAL A 749 13.76 31.17 -10.26
C VAL A 749 12.59 31.69 -9.41
N ARG A 750 11.42 31.08 -9.57
CA ARG A 750 10.21 31.34 -8.77
C ARG A 750 10.02 30.25 -7.73
N VAL A 751 9.52 30.64 -6.56
CA VAL A 751 9.08 29.70 -5.51
C VAL A 751 7.59 29.47 -5.70
N GLU A 752 7.23 28.26 -6.10
CA GLU A 752 5.82 27.86 -6.27
C GLU A 752 5.22 27.38 -4.94
N GLU A 753 6.04 26.71 -4.12
CA GLU A 753 5.65 26.22 -2.80
C GLU A 753 6.86 26.20 -1.84
N SER A 754 6.60 26.42 -0.56
CA SER A 754 7.55 26.20 0.54
C SER A 754 6.99 25.24 1.58
N TYR A 755 7.85 24.49 2.27
CA TYR A 755 7.48 23.89 3.55
C TYR A 755 7.05 24.99 4.53
N ALA A 756 6.03 24.71 5.34
CA ALA A 756 5.56 25.69 6.33
C ALA A 756 6.65 26.04 7.36
N ALA A 757 6.57 27.26 7.91
CA ALA A 757 7.43 27.67 9.01
C ALA A 757 7.12 26.89 10.31
N GLY A 758 8.10 26.83 11.23
CA GLY A 758 8.00 26.04 12.46
C GLY A 758 8.38 24.57 12.22
N ASN A 759 7.64 23.61 12.79
CA ASN A 759 7.77 22.19 12.41
C ASN A 759 6.79 21.89 11.25
N PRO A 760 7.23 21.70 9.99
CA PRO A 760 6.34 21.38 8.89
C PRO A 760 5.63 20.02 9.03
N LEU A 761 6.18 19.06 9.78
CA LEU A 761 5.53 17.74 9.93
C LEU A 761 4.16 17.86 10.60
N VAL A 762 3.19 17.08 10.13
CA VAL A 762 1.86 16.88 10.71
C VAL A 762 1.76 15.50 11.32
N SER A 763 2.17 14.49 10.55
CA SER A 763 2.17 13.09 10.95
C SER A 763 3.18 12.29 10.15
N GLY A 764 3.62 11.18 10.72
CA GLY A 764 4.68 10.33 10.19
C GLY A 764 5.96 10.44 11.00
N HIS A 765 7.11 10.34 10.32
CA HIS A 765 8.44 10.24 10.92
C HIS A 765 9.40 11.14 10.15
N TRP A 766 9.94 12.16 10.80
CA TRP A 766 11.00 13.00 10.25
C TRP A 766 11.95 13.46 11.35
N ARG A 767 13.05 12.73 11.51
CA ARG A 767 14.14 13.08 12.43
C ARG A 767 15.25 13.83 11.69
N ALA A 768 16.01 14.66 12.39
CA ALA A 768 17.33 15.07 11.90
C ALA A 768 18.28 13.85 11.84
N ARG A 769 19.29 13.92 10.97
CA ARG A 769 20.43 13.00 10.94
C ARG A 769 21.26 13.15 12.22
N ALA A 770 22.20 12.22 12.45
CA ALA A 770 23.07 12.24 13.62
C ALA A 770 23.97 13.49 13.73
N ASP A 771 24.22 14.19 12.62
CA ASP A 771 24.96 15.46 12.55
C ASP A 771 24.06 16.70 12.77
N GLY A 772 22.76 16.51 13.03
CA GLY A 772 21.78 17.58 13.19
C GLY A 772 21.20 18.14 11.88
N THR A 773 21.66 17.67 10.71
CA THR A 773 21.15 18.10 9.40
C THR A 773 19.88 17.34 9.00
N GLY A 774 19.28 17.69 7.86
CA GLY A 774 18.24 16.88 7.22
C GLY A 774 16.87 16.85 7.89
N GLY A 775 16.70 17.42 9.09
CA GLY A 775 15.45 17.39 9.87
C GLY A 775 14.40 18.44 9.45
N PRO A 776 13.17 18.35 9.99
CA PRO A 776 12.06 19.23 9.60
C PRO A 776 12.34 20.71 9.88
N SER A 777 13.09 21.02 10.94
CA SER A 777 13.52 22.39 11.26
C SER A 777 14.49 23.00 10.24
N ALA A 778 15.22 22.20 9.47
CA ALA A 778 16.10 22.67 8.41
C ALA A 778 15.34 23.00 7.11
N ALA A 779 14.26 22.25 6.85
CA ALA A 779 13.32 22.46 5.75
C ALA A 779 12.31 23.58 6.01
N ALA A 780 12.05 23.94 7.28
CA ALA A 780 11.06 24.94 7.68
C ALA A 780 11.19 26.28 6.93
N GLY A 781 10.12 26.69 6.22
CA GLY A 781 10.12 27.90 5.42
C GLY A 781 11.00 27.86 4.17
N ARG A 782 11.54 26.70 3.78
CA ARG A 782 12.33 26.52 2.55
C ARG A 782 11.44 26.13 1.37
N PRO A 783 11.78 26.58 0.14
CA PRO A 783 11.11 26.14 -1.08
C PRO A 783 11.07 24.61 -1.22
N SER A 784 9.86 24.05 -1.32
CA SER A 784 9.60 22.64 -1.65
C SER A 784 9.32 22.45 -3.15
N VAL A 785 8.87 23.49 -3.85
CA VAL A 785 8.70 23.49 -5.31
C VAL A 785 9.19 24.80 -5.90
N VAL A 786 10.03 24.73 -6.93
CA VAL A 786 10.57 25.89 -7.65
C VAL A 786 10.37 25.75 -9.16
N SER A 787 10.21 26.87 -9.87
CA SER A 787 10.07 26.90 -11.33
C SER A 787 10.98 27.94 -11.99
N GLY A 788 11.15 27.80 -13.30
CA GLY A 788 11.58 28.85 -14.20
C GLY A 788 11.11 28.53 -15.63
N PRO A 789 11.71 29.13 -16.68
CA PRO A 789 11.22 28.98 -18.05
C PRO A 789 11.27 27.54 -18.58
N HIS A 790 12.32 26.77 -18.21
CA HIS A 790 12.58 25.43 -18.77
C HIS A 790 12.59 24.30 -17.73
N ALA A 791 12.31 24.56 -16.45
CA ALA A 791 12.06 23.48 -15.50
C ALA A 791 11.08 23.82 -14.38
N VAL A 792 10.48 22.77 -13.81
CA VAL A 792 9.80 22.77 -12.51
C VAL A 792 10.40 21.65 -11.67
N LEU A 793 10.85 21.94 -10.45
CA LEU A 793 11.49 20.98 -9.56
C LEU A 793 10.68 20.80 -8.28
N PHE A 794 10.36 19.55 -7.97
CA PHE A 794 9.60 19.11 -6.80
C PHE A 794 10.54 18.46 -5.77
N GLY A 795 10.44 18.88 -4.52
CA GLY A 795 11.10 18.26 -3.37
C GLY A 795 10.15 17.52 -2.43
N THR A 796 8.85 17.72 -2.60
CA THR A 796 7.76 16.84 -2.13
C THR A 796 7.56 15.65 -3.08
N GLU A 797 6.69 14.71 -2.70
CA GLU A 797 6.46 13.46 -3.42
C GLU A 797 5.02 13.35 -3.97
N PRO A 798 4.62 14.22 -4.92
CA PRO A 798 3.22 14.47 -5.29
C PRO A 798 2.51 13.34 -6.03
N LEU A 799 3.19 12.25 -6.40
CA LEU A 799 2.61 11.07 -7.06
C LEU A 799 2.93 9.74 -6.33
N PHE A 800 3.43 9.79 -5.09
CA PHE A 800 3.93 8.62 -4.35
C PHE A 800 2.99 7.41 -4.43
N ARG A 801 3.43 6.29 -5.03
CA ARG A 801 2.68 5.01 -5.07
C ARG A 801 1.17 5.16 -5.37
N ASP A 802 0.83 6.04 -6.30
CA ASP A 802 -0.54 6.38 -6.71
C ASP A 802 -1.43 6.96 -5.58
N HIS A 803 -0.85 7.38 -4.45
CA HIS A 803 -1.58 7.73 -3.22
C HIS A 803 -2.02 9.22 -3.13
N PRO A 804 -1.16 10.25 -3.22
CA PRO A 804 -1.55 11.63 -2.89
C PRO A 804 -2.32 12.34 -4.02
N LYS A 805 -3.51 11.81 -4.36
CA LYS A 805 -4.35 12.25 -5.50
C LYS A 805 -4.64 13.75 -5.55
N GLY A 806 -4.57 14.47 -4.43
CA GLY A 806 -4.76 15.92 -4.35
C GLY A 806 -3.59 16.74 -4.91
N GLU A 807 -2.39 16.17 -4.97
CA GLU A 807 -1.17 16.81 -5.47
C GLU A 807 -0.92 16.52 -6.97
N PHE A 808 -1.54 15.48 -7.52
CA PHE A 808 -1.46 15.10 -8.94
C PHE A 808 -1.70 16.27 -9.92
N PRO A 809 -2.68 17.17 -9.69
CA PRO A 809 -2.89 18.34 -10.54
C PRO A 809 -1.66 19.26 -10.65
N GLN A 810 -0.80 19.36 -9.64
CA GLN A 810 0.38 20.22 -9.65
C GLN A 810 1.42 19.69 -10.66
N VAL A 811 1.64 18.38 -10.70
CA VAL A 811 2.54 17.75 -11.68
C VAL A 811 1.95 17.83 -13.09
N ALA A 812 0.64 17.63 -13.24
CA ALA A 812 -0.01 17.80 -14.53
C ALA A 812 0.08 19.25 -15.06
N GLN A 813 -0.07 20.27 -14.21
CA GLN A 813 0.17 21.68 -14.56
C GLN A 813 1.62 21.90 -14.99
N ALA A 814 2.60 21.34 -14.27
CA ALA A 814 4.01 21.43 -14.64
C ALA A 814 4.27 20.82 -16.03
N LEU A 815 3.74 19.62 -16.32
CA LEU A 815 3.89 18.96 -17.62
C LEU A 815 3.31 19.78 -18.78
N PHE A 816 2.10 20.32 -18.64
CA PHE A 816 1.49 21.19 -19.66
C PHE A 816 2.26 22.51 -19.85
N THR A 817 2.86 23.04 -18.79
CA THR A 817 3.66 24.28 -18.86
C THR A 817 5.01 24.01 -19.55
N MET A 818 5.68 22.93 -19.17
CA MET A 818 7.00 22.54 -19.68
C MET A 818 6.96 22.02 -21.13
N ALA A 819 5.87 21.41 -21.56
CA ALA A 819 5.63 21.05 -22.97
C ALA A 819 5.46 22.24 -23.92
N HIS A 820 5.34 23.47 -23.39
CA HIS A 820 5.17 24.71 -24.16
C HIS A 820 6.28 25.73 -23.93
N ALA A 821 7.35 25.36 -23.20
CA ALA A 821 8.46 26.24 -22.82
C ALA A 821 9.20 26.90 -24.01
N SER A 822 9.20 26.27 -25.19
CA SER A 822 9.81 26.82 -26.42
C SER A 822 8.94 27.85 -27.18
N SER A 823 7.66 27.99 -26.85
CA SER A 823 6.73 28.80 -27.66
C SER A 823 6.84 30.31 -27.45
N GLY A 824 7.72 30.79 -26.55
CA GLY A 824 7.90 32.22 -26.25
C GLY A 824 6.70 32.89 -25.56
N LEU A 825 5.65 32.12 -25.23
CA LEU A 825 4.41 32.59 -24.62
C LEU A 825 4.44 32.47 -23.09
N VAL A 826 5.37 33.19 -22.46
CA VAL A 826 5.27 33.53 -21.02
C VAL A 826 4.83 34.99 -20.94
N GLU A 827 3.52 35.22 -20.94
CA GLU A 827 2.97 36.53 -20.55
C GLU A 827 3.28 36.76 -19.06
N GLU A 828 3.88 37.90 -18.76
CA GLU A 828 4.04 38.40 -17.40
C GLU A 828 2.66 38.80 -16.85
N SER A 829 2.02 37.92 -16.08
CA SER A 829 0.88 38.28 -15.24
C SER A 829 1.34 38.65 -13.84
N GLY A 830 1.41 39.96 -13.57
CA GLY A 830 1.44 40.53 -12.20
C GLY A 830 0.07 40.59 -11.55
#